data_AF-A0A949KF50-F1
#
_entry.id   AF-A0A949KF50-F1
#
_cell.length_a   1.000
_cell.length_b   1.000
_cell.length_c   1.000
_cell.angle_alpha   90.00
_cell.angle_beta   90.00
_cell.angle_gamma   90.00
#
_symmetry.space_group_name_H-M   'P 1'
#
loop_
_entity.id
_entity.type
_entity.pdbx_description
1 polymer ?
#
loop_
_entity_poly.entity_id
_entity_poly.type
_entity_poly.pdbx_seq_one_letter_code
_entity_poly.pdbx_strand_id
1 'polypeptide(L)'
;MGLKDLIHKSGVGLSTAVRRERVRRVAVVLFFFALLVFLLSVELFPHNMKLGAGQPSPRTIKAPHAVTFEDKAKTEEARRQESARVQRQYDFDPQVTVAVQDEVAEVLSALRAIQADETLERAEKVEQIKENLPFALAADVVGTLADGSPANLEILGRELGAMIERIMQREDGIRAEHLPEAKRQLQDDIRDSGFTRPHEMLARGLVDELLRPNSFYNAVLTEQLQRAAMDQVPPVQVSVKKEEKIIGEGEIVTAEHLAKLQAVGLLQQPLPFKSVIGVALMILLLLGGVLFYIYRQHREIYRNIHYLYLIGIILVTVFLLGKILIAVNVAQWPEFGTLMGYGVPVAAAGMLIAILIDFRLAVVVVAVMAVLLGMMTGNDLRFALVGLVGGVAGVFSVSKLSQRTDLVRAGLFVAVANTAAVFSVGLITNESWGLLLTSSLVLGVGNGLLSSILANGALPFLESTFRITSTVKLLELANPAQPLLRKLLLEAPGTYHHSIIVGNLAEAAADAVGGDSVTVRVGAYYHDVGKIRRPYFFIENQMGAENPHDKIAPGLSTLILTSHVKDGVEMAREQKLPEKIVDIIEQHHGTSIINFFYHKALEQDEKNVVKADDFRYEGPKPQSREAAIVMLADAVEAGVRSLSNPTEGKIEGLVRKIVKDKLDDGQLEECDLNFKDLNRISSAFVRVLTGIFHRRIEYPDAKDVERRKARNERSGKQFTG
;
A
#
# COMPACT_ATOMS: atom_id res chain seq x y z
N MET A 1 -32.02 51.24 -17.97
CA MET A 1 -32.45 50.14 -17.08
C MET A 1 -32.04 48.83 -17.76
N GLY A 2 -30.80 48.40 -17.52
CA GLY A 2 -30.14 47.34 -18.27
C GLY A 2 -30.15 46.03 -17.50
N LEU A 3 -30.49 44.94 -18.19
CA LEU A 3 -30.59 43.55 -17.72
C LEU A 3 -29.31 42.96 -17.07
N LYS A 4 -28.26 43.76 -16.88
CA LYS A 4 -27.02 43.41 -16.16
C LYS A 4 -27.09 43.71 -14.66
N ASP A 5 -27.98 44.60 -14.21
CA ASP A 5 -28.09 44.96 -12.78
C ASP A 5 -28.96 43.99 -11.96
N LEU A 6 -29.58 42.99 -12.59
CA LEU A 6 -30.35 41.94 -11.87
C LEU A 6 -29.55 40.66 -11.58
N ILE A 7 -28.34 40.50 -12.11
CA ILE A 7 -27.50 39.32 -11.83
C ILE A 7 -26.74 39.46 -10.49
N HIS A 8 -26.85 40.62 -9.81
CA HIS A 8 -26.21 40.83 -8.52
C HIS A 8 -27.03 40.37 -7.29
N LYS A 9 -28.15 39.66 -7.48
CA LYS A 9 -29.08 39.29 -6.39
C LYS A 9 -29.49 37.82 -6.27
N SER A 10 -28.71 36.87 -6.80
CA SER A 10 -28.98 35.44 -6.56
C SER A 10 -27.73 34.71 -6.07
N GLY A 11 -27.81 34.07 -4.90
CA GLY A 11 -26.77 33.27 -4.23
C GLY A 11 -26.25 32.04 -4.98
N VAL A 12 -26.20 32.09 -6.32
CA VAL A 12 -25.78 31.02 -7.21
C VAL A 12 -24.25 30.91 -7.26
N GLY A 13 -23.50 32.03 -7.17
CA GLY A 13 -22.04 32.05 -7.21
C GLY A 13 -21.34 31.44 -5.98
N LEU A 14 -21.88 31.66 -4.76
CA LEU A 14 -21.37 30.99 -3.56
C LEU A 14 -21.67 29.49 -3.59
N SER A 15 -22.84 29.08 -4.09
CA SER A 15 -23.23 27.67 -4.14
C SER A 15 -22.32 26.85 -5.06
N THR A 16 -21.87 27.41 -6.18
CA THR A 16 -21.00 26.73 -7.14
C THR A 16 -19.55 26.64 -6.65
N ALA A 17 -19.02 27.69 -6.02
CA ALA A 17 -17.69 27.67 -5.41
C ALA A 17 -17.60 26.68 -4.24
N VAL A 18 -18.58 26.71 -3.33
CA VAL A 18 -18.66 25.78 -2.19
C VAL A 18 -18.85 24.33 -2.67
N ARG A 19 -19.64 24.12 -3.74
CA ARG A 19 -19.80 22.80 -4.36
C ARG A 19 -18.49 22.31 -4.97
N ARG A 20 -17.71 23.20 -5.62
CA ARG A 20 -16.40 22.86 -6.20
C ARG A 20 -15.39 22.46 -5.12
N GLU A 21 -15.35 23.15 -3.98
CA GLU A 21 -14.48 22.77 -2.87
C GLU A 21 -14.87 21.44 -2.22
N ARG A 22 -16.18 21.19 -2.01
CA ARG A 22 -16.65 19.89 -1.49
C ARG A 22 -16.25 18.75 -2.42
N VAL A 23 -16.44 18.92 -3.73
CA VAL A 23 -16.04 17.92 -4.73
C VAL A 23 -14.53 17.67 -4.69
N ARG A 24 -13.71 18.72 -4.60
CA ARG A 24 -12.25 18.56 -4.45
C ARG A 24 -11.87 17.79 -3.18
N ARG A 25 -12.48 18.10 -2.03
CA ARG A 25 -12.20 17.37 -0.78
C ARG A 25 -12.55 15.88 -0.90
N VAL A 26 -13.73 15.57 -1.45
CA VAL A 26 -14.15 14.18 -1.67
C VAL A 26 -13.19 13.47 -2.62
N ALA A 27 -12.77 14.12 -3.72
CA ALA A 27 -11.80 13.54 -4.64
C ALA A 27 -10.44 13.24 -3.98
N VAL A 28 -9.95 14.13 -3.10
CA VAL A 28 -8.71 13.90 -2.33
C VAL A 28 -8.84 12.71 -1.39
N VAL A 29 -9.95 12.64 -0.65
CA VAL A 29 -10.22 11.51 0.25
C VAL A 29 -10.30 10.20 -0.54
N LEU A 30 -11.02 10.18 -1.67
CA LEU A 30 -11.13 8.99 -2.52
C LEU A 30 -9.79 8.58 -3.15
N PHE A 31 -8.95 9.54 -3.53
CA PHE A 31 -7.62 9.28 -4.06
C PHE A 31 -6.73 8.57 -3.02
N PHE A 32 -6.60 9.13 -1.81
CA PHE A 32 -5.80 8.50 -0.75
C PHE A 32 -6.43 7.19 -0.25
N PHE A 33 -7.75 7.10 -0.23
CA PHE A 33 -8.46 5.85 0.04
C PHE A 33 -8.04 4.77 -0.97
N ALA A 34 -8.17 5.03 -2.28
CA ALA A 34 -7.80 4.06 -3.31
C ALA A 34 -6.32 3.67 -3.24
N LEU A 35 -5.44 4.61 -2.94
CA LEU A 35 -4.00 4.35 -2.79
C LEU A 35 -3.70 3.46 -1.57
N LEU A 36 -4.38 3.66 -0.44
CA LEU A 36 -4.27 2.79 0.73
C LEU A 36 -4.85 1.40 0.46
N VAL A 37 -6.02 1.31 -0.20
CA VAL A 37 -6.58 0.01 -0.61
C VAL A 37 -5.59 -0.75 -1.48
N PHE A 38 -5.01 -0.07 -2.48
CA PHE A 38 -3.99 -0.65 -3.34
C PHE A 38 -2.80 -1.14 -2.50
N LEU A 39 -2.17 -0.28 -1.70
CA LEU A 39 -1.00 -0.64 -0.87
C LEU A 39 -1.25 -1.84 0.04
N LEU A 40 -2.39 -1.90 0.70
CA LEU A 40 -2.71 -3.00 1.62
C LEU A 40 -3.14 -4.29 0.88
N SER A 41 -3.63 -4.17 -0.36
CA SER A 41 -4.15 -5.32 -1.12
C SER A 41 -3.16 -5.91 -2.13
N VAL A 42 -2.05 -5.25 -2.45
CA VAL A 42 -1.07 -5.74 -3.47
C VAL A 42 -0.60 -7.17 -3.17
N GLU A 43 -0.34 -7.50 -1.91
CA GLU A 43 0.14 -8.84 -1.51
C GLU A 43 -0.93 -9.92 -1.57
N LEU A 44 -2.21 -9.55 -1.61
CA LEU A 44 -3.29 -10.51 -1.82
C LEU A 44 -3.25 -11.05 -3.26
N PHE A 45 -2.73 -10.27 -4.21
CA PHE A 45 -2.64 -10.72 -5.59
C PHE A 45 -1.67 -11.89 -5.72
N PRO A 46 -2.11 -13.05 -6.25
CA PRO A 46 -1.28 -14.23 -6.37
C PRO A 46 -0.08 -13.93 -7.28
N HIS A 47 1.12 -14.28 -6.81
CA HIS A 47 2.32 -14.29 -7.63
C HIS A 47 2.21 -15.46 -8.61
N ASN A 48 1.67 -15.21 -9.80
CA ASN A 48 1.58 -16.23 -10.84
C ASN A 48 2.99 -16.71 -11.19
N MET A 49 3.34 -17.93 -10.77
CA MET A 49 4.58 -18.56 -11.20
C MET A 49 4.43 -18.96 -12.66
N LYS A 50 5.06 -18.21 -13.57
CA LYS A 50 5.22 -18.60 -14.97
C LYS A 50 6.29 -19.69 -15.06
N LEU A 51 5.97 -20.90 -14.62
CA LEU A 51 6.83 -22.08 -14.81
C LEU A 51 6.44 -22.75 -16.13
N GLY A 52 7.37 -22.79 -17.08
CA GLY A 52 7.21 -23.51 -18.34
C GLY A 52 7.80 -24.92 -18.26
N ALA A 53 7.24 -25.88 -19.00
CA ALA A 53 7.84 -27.21 -19.15
C ALA A 53 9.26 -27.10 -19.72
N GLY A 54 10.20 -27.87 -19.17
CA GLY A 54 11.62 -27.88 -19.61
C GLY A 54 12.52 -26.84 -18.96
N GLN A 55 12.00 -25.96 -18.10
CA GLN A 55 12.82 -25.02 -17.31
C GLN A 55 13.21 -25.61 -15.95
N PRO A 56 14.39 -25.29 -15.41
CA PRO A 56 14.75 -25.67 -14.05
C PRO A 56 13.93 -24.86 -13.03
N SER A 57 13.48 -25.52 -11.96
CA SER A 57 12.76 -24.84 -10.87
C SER A 57 13.69 -23.92 -10.09
N PRO A 58 13.34 -22.64 -9.86
CA PRO A 58 14.17 -21.71 -9.11
C PRO A 58 14.17 -21.96 -7.59
N ARG A 59 13.28 -22.81 -7.09
CA ARG A 59 13.16 -23.16 -5.66
C ARG A 59 12.42 -24.47 -5.48
N THR A 60 12.55 -25.07 -4.31
CA THR A 60 11.72 -26.21 -3.92
C THR A 60 10.28 -25.76 -3.66
N ILE A 61 9.30 -26.40 -4.30
CA ILE A 61 7.86 -26.12 -4.13
C ILE A 61 7.18 -27.32 -3.48
N LYS A 62 6.43 -27.07 -2.40
CA LYS A 62 5.63 -28.06 -1.68
C LYS A 62 4.13 -27.77 -1.83
N ALA A 63 3.31 -28.79 -1.66
CA ALA A 63 1.86 -28.67 -1.73
C ALA A 63 1.27 -27.94 -0.50
N PRO A 64 0.55 -26.81 -0.68
CA PRO A 64 -0.01 -26.04 0.45
C PRO A 64 -1.19 -26.74 1.14
N HIS A 65 -1.90 -27.61 0.43
CA HIS A 65 -2.99 -28.44 0.92
C HIS A 65 -3.04 -29.76 0.15
N ALA A 66 -3.74 -30.75 0.70
CA ALA A 66 -3.96 -32.01 0.00
C ALA A 66 -4.95 -31.80 -1.16
N VAL A 67 -4.74 -32.50 -2.27
CA VAL A 67 -5.67 -32.53 -3.42
C VAL A 67 -5.60 -33.87 -4.12
N THR A 68 -6.75 -34.38 -4.54
CA THR A 68 -6.86 -35.54 -5.43
C THR A 68 -7.43 -35.05 -6.75
N PHE A 69 -6.77 -35.38 -7.85
CA PHE A 69 -7.19 -34.96 -9.18
C PHE A 69 -6.92 -36.04 -10.22
N GLU A 70 -7.65 -35.98 -11.34
CA GLU A 70 -7.44 -36.86 -12.48
C GLU A 70 -6.20 -36.44 -13.26
N ASP A 71 -5.24 -37.36 -13.41
CA ASP A 71 -4.11 -37.18 -14.31
C ASP A 71 -4.54 -37.60 -15.73
N LYS A 72 -4.94 -36.61 -16.53
CA LYS A 72 -5.40 -36.81 -17.90
C LYS A 72 -4.35 -37.49 -18.78
N ALA A 73 -3.06 -37.19 -18.57
CA ALA A 73 -1.99 -37.77 -19.37
C ALA A 73 -1.82 -39.26 -19.07
N LYS A 74 -1.80 -39.64 -17.78
CA LYS A 74 -1.76 -41.06 -17.37
C LYS A 74 -3.03 -41.82 -17.76
N THR A 75 -4.18 -41.16 -17.73
CA THR A 75 -5.46 -41.74 -18.16
C THR A 75 -5.45 -42.01 -19.67
N GLU A 76 -4.96 -41.06 -20.48
CA GLU A 76 -4.81 -41.27 -21.93
C GLU A 76 -3.78 -42.34 -22.27
N GLU A 77 -2.67 -42.41 -21.53
CA GLU A 77 -1.66 -43.45 -21.70
C GLU A 77 -2.25 -44.84 -21.39
N ALA A 78 -2.98 -44.99 -20.27
CA ALA A 78 -3.67 -46.23 -19.94
C ALA A 78 -4.70 -46.62 -21.02
N ARG A 79 -5.46 -45.66 -21.54
CA ARG A 79 -6.38 -45.89 -22.67
C ARG A 79 -5.67 -46.40 -23.92
N ARG A 80 -4.51 -45.82 -24.26
CA ARG A 80 -3.71 -46.27 -25.41
C ARG A 80 -3.17 -47.68 -25.23
N GLN A 81 -2.71 -48.02 -24.02
CA GLN A 81 -2.22 -49.36 -23.72
C GLN A 81 -3.32 -50.42 -23.85
N GLU A 82 -4.52 -50.14 -23.36
CA GLU A 82 -5.66 -51.07 -23.49
C GLU A 82 -6.15 -51.19 -24.93
N SER A 83 -6.21 -50.09 -25.69
CA SER A 83 -6.52 -50.12 -27.12
C SER A 83 -5.52 -50.98 -27.92
N ALA A 84 -4.23 -50.89 -27.60
CA ALA A 84 -3.19 -51.67 -28.27
C ALA A 84 -3.25 -53.18 -27.98
N ARG A 85 -3.93 -53.60 -26.90
CA ARG A 85 -4.11 -55.02 -26.52
C ARG A 85 -5.26 -55.71 -27.27
N VAL A 86 -6.12 -54.94 -27.93
CA VAL A 86 -7.26 -55.49 -28.69
C VAL A 86 -6.75 -56.24 -29.93
N GLN A 87 -7.06 -57.54 -29.99
CA GLN A 87 -6.71 -58.38 -31.13
C GLN A 87 -7.49 -57.98 -32.38
N ARG A 88 -6.84 -58.09 -33.54
CA ARG A 88 -7.46 -57.85 -34.85
C ARG A 88 -8.57 -58.88 -35.11
N GLN A 89 -9.72 -58.40 -35.56
CA GLN A 89 -10.86 -59.24 -35.93
C GLN A 89 -10.88 -59.50 -37.44
N TYR A 90 -11.40 -60.66 -37.84
CA TYR A 90 -11.49 -61.08 -39.23
C TYR A 90 -12.91 -61.56 -39.53
N ASP A 91 -13.41 -61.25 -40.73
CA ASP A 91 -14.69 -61.73 -41.22
C ASP A 91 -14.47 -62.95 -42.13
N PHE A 92 -15.25 -63.98 -41.89
CA PHE A 92 -15.32 -65.18 -42.70
C PHE A 92 -16.31 -64.97 -43.87
N ASP A 93 -15.85 -65.18 -45.10
CA ASP A 93 -16.69 -65.12 -46.30
C ASP A 93 -17.00 -66.55 -46.81
N PRO A 94 -18.20 -67.10 -46.50
CA PRO A 94 -18.59 -68.43 -46.95
C PRO A 94 -18.75 -68.52 -48.47
N GLN A 95 -18.95 -67.40 -49.19
CA GLN A 95 -19.14 -67.42 -50.63
C GLN A 95 -17.86 -67.81 -51.36
N VAL A 96 -16.69 -67.48 -50.79
CA VAL A 96 -15.40 -67.89 -51.35
C VAL A 96 -15.24 -69.40 -51.30
N THR A 97 -15.68 -70.05 -50.22
CA THR A 97 -15.67 -71.52 -50.10
C THR A 97 -16.55 -72.17 -51.16
N VAL A 98 -17.78 -71.66 -51.32
CA VAL A 98 -18.72 -72.16 -52.33
C VAL A 98 -18.14 -71.97 -53.73
N ALA A 99 -17.57 -70.82 -54.04
CA ALA A 99 -16.98 -70.55 -55.33
C ALA A 99 -15.79 -71.46 -55.66
N VAL A 100 -14.92 -71.79 -54.68
CA VAL A 100 -13.83 -72.76 -54.89
C VAL A 100 -14.38 -74.16 -55.16
N GLN A 101 -15.44 -74.58 -54.46
CA GLN A 101 -16.07 -75.88 -54.71
C GLN A 101 -16.73 -75.93 -56.09
N ASP A 102 -17.41 -74.87 -56.51
CA ASP A 102 -18.05 -74.76 -57.82
C ASP A 102 -17.00 -74.80 -58.94
N GLU A 103 -15.89 -74.05 -58.82
CA GLU A 103 -14.77 -74.07 -59.78
C GLU A 103 -14.15 -75.47 -59.91
N VAL A 104 -13.95 -76.19 -58.79
CA VAL A 104 -13.47 -77.58 -58.79
C VAL A 104 -14.49 -78.51 -59.46
N ALA A 105 -15.78 -78.34 -59.18
CA ALA A 105 -16.84 -79.15 -59.75
C ALA A 105 -17.00 -78.91 -61.27
N GLU A 106 -16.82 -77.68 -61.73
CA GLU A 106 -16.87 -77.30 -63.15
C GLU A 106 -15.77 -78.00 -63.94
N VAL A 107 -14.52 -77.95 -63.46
CA VAL A 107 -13.39 -78.65 -64.11
C VAL A 107 -13.63 -80.15 -64.16
N LEU A 108 -14.07 -80.76 -63.06
CA LEU A 108 -14.39 -82.19 -63.01
C LEU A 108 -15.58 -82.58 -63.90
N SER A 109 -16.58 -81.70 -64.05
CA SER A 109 -17.72 -81.93 -64.93
C SER A 109 -17.33 -81.87 -66.41
N ALA A 110 -16.47 -80.92 -66.80
CA ALA A 110 -15.91 -80.86 -68.15
C ALA A 110 -15.12 -82.13 -68.50
N LEU A 111 -14.26 -82.58 -67.58
CA LEU A 111 -13.50 -83.83 -67.71
C LEU A 111 -14.42 -85.07 -67.85
N ARG A 112 -15.51 -85.12 -67.08
CA ARG A 112 -16.51 -86.21 -67.19
C ARG A 112 -17.22 -86.21 -68.53
N ALA A 113 -17.60 -85.05 -69.06
CA ALA A 113 -18.24 -84.93 -70.37
C ALA A 113 -17.31 -85.46 -71.48
N ILE A 114 -16.01 -85.13 -71.42
CA ILE A 114 -15.00 -85.61 -72.37
C ILE A 114 -14.82 -87.14 -72.26
N GLN A 115 -14.79 -87.69 -71.04
CA GLN A 115 -14.70 -89.14 -70.85
C GLN A 115 -15.94 -89.88 -71.38
N ALA A 116 -17.14 -89.32 -71.17
CA ALA A 116 -18.43 -89.92 -71.54
C ALA A 116 -18.75 -89.84 -73.04
N ASP A 117 -18.10 -88.94 -73.78
CA ASP A 117 -18.33 -88.81 -75.21
C ASP A 117 -17.69 -89.97 -75.99
N GLU A 118 -18.52 -90.89 -76.49
CA GLU A 118 -18.07 -92.05 -77.28
C GLU A 118 -17.67 -91.68 -78.72
N THR A 119 -17.91 -90.42 -79.16
CA THR A 119 -17.60 -89.96 -80.52
C THR A 119 -16.19 -89.39 -80.70
N LEU A 120 -15.51 -89.07 -79.59
CA LEU A 120 -14.15 -88.51 -79.61
C LEU A 120 -13.08 -89.61 -79.68
N GLU A 121 -12.12 -89.45 -80.59
CA GLU A 121 -10.93 -90.29 -80.64
C GLU A 121 -10.03 -90.06 -79.42
N ARG A 122 -9.25 -91.06 -79.01
CA ARG A 122 -8.39 -90.97 -77.81
C ARG A 122 -7.44 -89.77 -77.84
N ALA A 123 -6.91 -89.44 -79.01
CA ALA A 123 -6.03 -88.28 -79.19
C ALA A 123 -6.76 -86.94 -78.95
N GLU A 124 -8.03 -86.84 -79.35
CA GLU A 124 -8.86 -85.66 -79.15
C GLU A 124 -9.28 -85.51 -77.68
N LYS A 125 -9.60 -86.62 -77.00
CA LYS A 125 -9.87 -86.60 -75.54
C LYS A 125 -8.67 -86.09 -74.75
N VAL A 126 -7.46 -86.52 -75.09
CA VAL A 126 -6.23 -86.08 -74.41
C VAL A 126 -5.99 -84.57 -74.57
N GLU A 127 -6.20 -84.02 -75.77
CA GLU A 127 -6.03 -82.57 -76.00
C GLU A 127 -7.11 -81.76 -75.29
N GLN A 128 -8.39 -82.17 -75.35
CA GLN A 128 -9.46 -81.46 -74.64
C GLN A 128 -9.27 -81.49 -73.11
N ILE A 129 -8.77 -82.60 -72.54
CA ILE A 129 -8.45 -82.66 -71.12
C ILE A 129 -7.35 -81.66 -70.76
N LYS A 130 -6.31 -81.49 -71.60
CA LYS A 130 -5.26 -80.50 -71.35
C LYS A 130 -5.79 -79.07 -71.40
N GLU A 131 -6.69 -78.76 -72.34
CA GLU A 131 -7.26 -77.42 -72.49
C GLU A 131 -8.20 -77.03 -71.33
N ASN A 132 -8.91 -78.01 -70.76
CA ASN A 132 -9.86 -77.78 -69.66
C ASN A 132 -9.23 -77.86 -68.26
N LEU A 133 -7.93 -78.16 -68.14
CA LEU A 133 -7.23 -78.16 -66.87
C LEU A 133 -6.53 -76.81 -66.63
N PRO A 134 -6.69 -76.20 -65.44
CA PRO A 134 -6.04 -74.93 -65.13
C PRO A 134 -4.52 -75.06 -64.87
N PHE A 135 -3.97 -76.28 -64.91
CA PHE A 135 -2.57 -76.60 -64.68
C PHE A 135 -2.10 -77.75 -65.58
N ALA A 136 -0.78 -77.92 -65.70
CA ALA A 136 -0.18 -78.98 -66.51
C ALA A 136 -0.07 -80.30 -65.73
N LEU A 137 -0.60 -81.39 -66.29
CA LEU A 137 -0.36 -82.77 -65.84
C LEU A 137 0.62 -83.49 -66.76
N ALA A 138 1.33 -84.49 -66.22
CA ALA A 138 2.22 -85.33 -67.01
C ALA A 138 1.43 -86.09 -68.10
N ALA A 139 2.03 -86.26 -69.28
CA ALA A 139 1.34 -86.81 -70.45
C ALA A 139 0.81 -88.24 -70.24
N ASP A 140 1.48 -89.05 -69.40
CA ASP A 140 1.04 -90.39 -68.99
C ASP A 140 -0.23 -90.34 -68.13
N VAL A 141 -0.33 -89.34 -67.25
CA VAL A 141 -1.50 -89.12 -66.39
C VAL A 141 -2.71 -88.67 -67.20
N VAL A 142 -2.53 -87.71 -68.11
CA VAL A 142 -3.61 -87.22 -68.99
C VAL A 142 -4.12 -88.35 -69.88
N GLY A 143 -3.23 -89.16 -70.45
CA GLY A 143 -3.62 -90.34 -71.23
C GLY A 143 -4.45 -91.33 -70.41
N THR A 144 -4.08 -91.57 -69.15
CA THR A 144 -4.81 -92.47 -68.25
C THR A 144 -6.17 -91.89 -67.83
N LEU A 145 -6.27 -90.56 -67.69
CA LEU A 145 -7.53 -89.88 -67.44
C LEU A 145 -8.45 -89.94 -68.68
N ALA A 146 -7.92 -89.82 -69.90
CA ALA A 146 -8.71 -89.94 -71.13
C ALA A 146 -9.35 -91.33 -71.30
N ASP A 147 -8.67 -92.38 -70.86
CA ASP A 147 -9.15 -93.78 -70.90
C ASP A 147 -10.02 -94.15 -69.68
N GLY A 148 -10.21 -93.23 -68.73
CA GLY A 148 -10.90 -93.45 -67.47
C GLY A 148 -12.44 -93.46 -67.58
N SER A 149 -13.10 -93.92 -66.50
CA SER A 149 -14.56 -93.89 -66.39
C SER A 149 -15.07 -92.60 -65.75
N PRO A 150 -16.15 -91.98 -66.27
CA PRO A 150 -16.80 -90.80 -65.67
C PRO A 150 -17.18 -90.98 -64.19
N ALA A 151 -17.48 -92.21 -63.77
CA ALA A 151 -17.85 -92.53 -62.39
C ALA A 151 -16.70 -92.27 -61.39
N ASN A 152 -15.44 -92.46 -61.81
CA ASN A 152 -14.28 -92.22 -60.93
C ASN A 152 -14.06 -90.72 -60.67
N LEU A 153 -14.32 -89.88 -61.68
CA LEU A 153 -14.32 -88.43 -61.50
C LEU A 153 -15.50 -87.96 -60.64
N GLU A 154 -16.63 -88.67 -60.64
CA GLU A 154 -17.78 -88.40 -59.76
C GLU A 154 -17.44 -88.60 -58.28
N ILE A 155 -16.83 -89.74 -57.97
CA ILE A 155 -16.35 -90.06 -56.63
C ILE A 155 -15.29 -89.03 -56.20
N LEU A 156 -14.32 -88.73 -57.06
CA LEU A 156 -13.28 -87.73 -56.78
C LEU A 156 -13.86 -86.36 -56.43
N GLY A 157 -14.84 -85.86 -57.20
CA GLY A 157 -15.44 -84.55 -56.95
C GLY A 157 -16.19 -84.47 -55.63
N ARG A 158 -16.87 -85.56 -55.24
CA ARG A 158 -17.59 -85.62 -53.97
C ARG A 158 -16.64 -85.63 -52.78
N GLU A 159 -15.59 -86.44 -52.84
CA GLU A 159 -14.61 -86.57 -51.76
C GLU A 159 -13.72 -85.33 -51.63
N LEU A 160 -13.22 -84.80 -52.76
CA LEU A 160 -12.41 -83.58 -52.78
C LEU A 160 -13.22 -82.36 -52.34
N GLY A 161 -14.47 -82.23 -52.80
CA GLY A 161 -15.37 -81.16 -52.37
C GLY A 161 -15.61 -81.16 -50.86
N ALA A 162 -15.76 -82.34 -50.24
CA ALA A 162 -15.93 -82.48 -48.79
C ALA A 162 -14.64 -82.17 -48.01
N MET A 163 -13.46 -82.48 -48.56
CA MET A 163 -12.17 -82.09 -47.96
C MET A 163 -11.97 -80.58 -48.00
N ILE A 164 -12.25 -79.94 -49.14
CA ILE A 164 -12.18 -78.48 -49.31
C ILE A 164 -13.16 -77.80 -48.35
N GLU A 165 -14.39 -78.29 -48.23
CA GLU A 165 -15.37 -77.73 -47.31
C GLU A 165 -14.86 -77.75 -45.86
N ARG A 166 -14.36 -78.91 -45.41
CA ARG A 166 -13.91 -79.11 -44.04
C ARG A 166 -12.77 -78.17 -43.66
N ILE A 167 -11.82 -77.95 -44.55
CA ILE A 167 -10.67 -77.10 -44.25
C ILE A 167 -11.01 -75.61 -44.38
N MET A 168 -11.85 -75.25 -45.35
CA MET A 168 -12.25 -73.86 -45.58
C MET A 168 -13.28 -73.37 -44.56
N GLN A 169 -14.11 -74.23 -43.99
CA GLN A 169 -15.12 -73.88 -42.96
C GLN A 169 -14.65 -74.07 -41.51
N ARG A 170 -13.35 -74.26 -41.27
CA ARG A 170 -12.80 -74.28 -39.90
C ARG A 170 -13.01 -72.92 -39.22
N GLU A 171 -13.18 -72.88 -37.90
CA GLU A 171 -13.71 -71.74 -37.10
C GLU A 171 -13.27 -70.31 -37.50
N ASP A 172 -12.05 -70.12 -38.02
CA ASP A 172 -11.50 -68.80 -38.42
C ASP A 172 -11.36 -68.59 -39.94
N GLY A 173 -11.79 -69.56 -40.76
CA GLY A 173 -11.48 -69.66 -42.17
C GLY A 173 -9.97 -69.80 -42.46
N ILE A 174 -9.60 -69.75 -43.73
CA ILE A 174 -8.21 -69.71 -44.19
C ILE A 174 -7.82 -68.27 -44.45
N ARG A 175 -6.92 -67.75 -43.60
CA ARG A 175 -6.26 -66.45 -43.82
C ARG A 175 -5.16 -66.57 -44.86
N ALA A 176 -4.81 -65.45 -45.49
CA ALA A 176 -3.73 -65.41 -46.48
C ALA A 176 -2.39 -65.97 -45.95
N GLU A 177 -2.09 -65.74 -44.67
CA GLU A 177 -0.89 -66.24 -43.99
C GLU A 177 -0.90 -67.76 -43.73
N HIS A 178 -2.09 -68.36 -43.58
CA HIS A 178 -2.28 -69.79 -43.31
C HIS A 178 -2.62 -70.61 -44.56
N LEU A 179 -2.78 -69.98 -45.73
CA LEU A 179 -3.08 -70.67 -46.99
C LEU A 179 -2.05 -71.76 -47.36
N PRO A 180 -0.72 -71.55 -47.22
CA PRO A 180 0.27 -72.59 -47.54
C PRO A 180 0.21 -73.80 -46.59
N GLU A 181 -0.26 -73.61 -45.36
CA GLU A 181 -0.46 -74.67 -44.38
C GLU A 181 -1.73 -75.46 -44.71
N ALA A 182 -2.82 -74.77 -45.06
CA ALA A 182 -4.05 -75.40 -45.52
C ALA A 182 -3.86 -76.22 -46.80
N LYS A 183 -3.10 -75.69 -47.79
CA LYS A 183 -2.74 -76.45 -49.00
C LYS A 183 -1.96 -77.71 -48.68
N ARG A 184 -0.97 -77.64 -47.77
CA ARG A 184 -0.19 -78.82 -47.33
C ARG A 184 -1.08 -79.86 -46.66
N GLN A 185 -1.95 -79.45 -45.74
CA GLN A 185 -2.88 -80.35 -45.06
C GLN A 185 -3.80 -81.07 -46.07
N LEU A 186 -4.37 -80.35 -47.05
CA LEU A 186 -5.19 -80.98 -48.10
C LEU A 186 -4.36 -81.92 -48.99
N GLN A 187 -3.11 -81.59 -49.31
CA GLN A 187 -2.23 -82.47 -50.08
C GLN A 187 -1.92 -83.78 -49.32
N ASP A 188 -1.81 -83.72 -47.99
CA ASP A 188 -1.67 -84.89 -47.13
C ASP A 188 -2.98 -85.70 -47.07
N ASP A 189 -4.12 -85.05 -46.86
CA ASP A 189 -5.44 -85.70 -46.86
C ASP A 189 -5.75 -86.41 -48.20
N ILE A 190 -5.37 -85.79 -49.33
CA ILE A 190 -5.48 -86.38 -50.67
C ILE A 190 -4.60 -87.61 -50.82
N ARG A 191 -3.36 -87.59 -50.32
CA ARG A 191 -2.46 -88.75 -50.36
C ARG A 191 -3.05 -89.94 -49.62
N ASP A 192 -3.64 -89.68 -48.46
CA ASP A 192 -4.09 -90.70 -47.52
C ASP A 192 -5.51 -91.23 -47.87
N SER A 193 -6.20 -90.59 -48.82
CA SER A 193 -7.53 -91.00 -49.33
C SER A 193 -7.55 -92.28 -50.17
N GLY A 194 -6.39 -92.72 -50.68
CA GLY A 194 -6.28 -93.92 -51.51
C GLY A 194 -6.68 -93.75 -52.98
N PHE A 195 -6.72 -92.51 -53.50
CA PHE A 195 -6.95 -92.28 -54.93
C PHE A 195 -5.90 -92.98 -55.81
N THR A 196 -6.32 -93.40 -57.01
CA THR A 196 -5.37 -93.87 -58.02
C THR A 196 -4.47 -92.71 -58.46
N ARG A 197 -3.21 -93.01 -58.81
CA ARG A 197 -2.20 -92.00 -59.18
C ARG A 197 -2.70 -90.88 -60.12
N PRO A 198 -3.51 -91.15 -61.17
CA PRO A 198 -4.03 -90.09 -62.03
C PRO A 198 -5.02 -89.14 -61.33
N HIS A 199 -5.90 -89.68 -60.48
CA HIS A 199 -6.90 -88.91 -59.74
C HIS A 199 -6.26 -88.15 -58.57
N GLU A 200 -5.25 -88.72 -57.92
CA GLU A 200 -4.47 -88.04 -56.88
C GLU A 200 -3.74 -86.81 -57.44
N MET A 201 -3.07 -86.96 -58.60
CA MET A 201 -2.36 -85.85 -59.23
C MET A 201 -3.31 -84.74 -59.71
N LEU A 202 -4.48 -85.12 -60.25
CA LEU A 202 -5.55 -84.19 -60.60
C LEU A 202 -6.06 -83.43 -59.37
N ALA A 203 -6.35 -84.13 -58.27
CA ALA A 203 -6.83 -83.54 -57.02
C ALA A 203 -5.81 -82.54 -56.42
N ARG A 204 -4.53 -82.93 -56.37
CA ARG A 204 -3.45 -82.08 -55.87
C ARG A 204 -3.31 -80.80 -56.68
N GLY A 205 -3.38 -80.88 -58.01
CA GLY A 205 -3.29 -79.72 -58.88
C GLY A 205 -4.50 -78.78 -58.74
N LEU A 206 -5.71 -79.33 -58.59
CA LEU A 206 -6.92 -78.54 -58.34
C LEU A 206 -6.84 -77.77 -57.02
N VAL A 207 -6.36 -78.40 -55.94
CA VAL A 207 -6.16 -77.72 -54.65
C VAL A 207 -5.06 -76.66 -54.73
N ASP A 208 -3.97 -76.94 -55.42
CA ASP A 208 -2.85 -76.01 -55.50
C ASP A 208 -3.19 -74.75 -56.31
N GLU A 209 -4.01 -74.87 -57.36
CA GLU A 209 -4.38 -73.73 -58.20
C GLU A 209 -5.61 -72.97 -57.67
N LEU A 210 -6.66 -73.68 -57.24
CA LEU A 210 -7.97 -73.07 -56.97
C LEU A 210 -8.18 -72.66 -55.51
N LEU A 211 -7.46 -73.24 -54.54
CA LEU A 211 -7.64 -72.90 -53.13
C LEU A 211 -7.14 -71.48 -52.83
N ARG A 212 -8.04 -70.62 -52.31
CA ARG A 212 -7.77 -69.22 -51.96
C ARG A 212 -8.27 -68.84 -50.55
N PRO A 213 -7.75 -67.76 -49.94
CA PRO A 213 -8.16 -67.33 -48.60
C PRO A 213 -9.63 -66.88 -48.57
N ASN A 214 -10.35 -67.20 -47.50
CA ASN A 214 -11.75 -66.84 -47.28
C ASN A 214 -11.99 -66.10 -45.94
N SER A 215 -10.92 -65.62 -45.29
CA SER A 215 -10.95 -64.86 -44.04
C SER A 215 -10.21 -63.55 -44.19
N PHE A 216 -10.90 -62.42 -44.01
CA PHE A 216 -10.42 -61.06 -44.32
C PHE A 216 -10.47 -60.13 -43.12
N TYR A 217 -9.51 -59.20 -43.01
CA TYR A 217 -9.40 -58.29 -41.86
C TYR A 217 -10.59 -57.30 -41.78
N ASN A 218 -11.29 -57.28 -40.65
CA ASN A 218 -12.38 -56.33 -40.38
C ASN A 218 -11.86 -55.13 -39.57
N ALA A 219 -11.50 -54.07 -40.29
CA ALA A 219 -11.01 -52.83 -39.68
C ALA A 219 -12.07 -52.15 -38.81
N VAL A 220 -13.35 -52.18 -39.22
CA VAL A 220 -14.45 -51.48 -38.54
C VAL A 220 -14.72 -52.12 -37.17
N LEU A 221 -14.85 -53.44 -37.12
CA LEU A 221 -15.09 -54.17 -35.87
C LEU A 221 -13.88 -54.05 -34.93
N THR A 222 -12.66 -54.12 -35.47
CA THR A 222 -11.42 -53.93 -34.67
C THR A 222 -11.37 -52.53 -34.05
N GLU A 223 -11.69 -51.48 -34.81
CA GLU A 223 -11.74 -50.10 -34.29
C GLU A 223 -12.84 -49.91 -33.24
N GLN A 224 -14.01 -50.53 -33.42
CA GLN A 224 -15.11 -50.46 -32.45
C GLN A 224 -14.70 -51.10 -31.11
N LEU A 225 -14.05 -52.27 -31.14
CA LEU A 225 -13.54 -52.93 -29.95
C LEU A 225 -12.41 -52.13 -29.28
N GLN A 226 -11.53 -51.50 -30.06
CA GLN A 226 -10.51 -50.58 -29.55
C GLN A 226 -11.13 -49.38 -28.83
N ARG A 227 -12.19 -48.77 -29.37
CA ARG A 227 -12.91 -47.67 -28.71
C ARG A 227 -13.61 -48.13 -27.43
N ALA A 228 -14.31 -49.26 -27.47
CA ALA A 228 -14.95 -49.83 -26.29
C ALA A 228 -13.94 -50.13 -25.17
N ALA A 229 -12.74 -50.62 -25.51
CA ALA A 229 -11.66 -50.84 -24.56
C ALA A 229 -11.14 -49.53 -23.94
N MET A 230 -11.01 -48.46 -24.73
CA MET A 230 -10.62 -47.13 -24.21
C MET A 230 -11.66 -46.55 -23.25
N ASP A 231 -12.95 -46.75 -23.54
CA ASP A 231 -14.04 -46.19 -22.73
C ASP A 231 -14.19 -46.91 -21.38
N GLN A 232 -13.74 -48.16 -21.27
CA GLN A 232 -13.76 -48.94 -20.03
C GLN A 232 -12.63 -48.58 -19.06
N VAL A 233 -11.61 -47.82 -19.49
CA VAL A 233 -10.50 -47.43 -18.62
C VAL A 233 -10.95 -46.34 -17.64
N PRO A 234 -10.98 -46.61 -16.31
CA PRO A 234 -11.34 -45.60 -15.32
C PRO A 234 -10.29 -44.48 -15.25
N PRO A 235 -10.69 -43.24 -14.93
CA PRO A 235 -9.75 -42.13 -14.76
C PRO A 235 -8.69 -42.42 -13.69
N VAL A 236 -7.41 -42.19 -14.03
CA VAL A 236 -6.29 -42.38 -13.11
C VAL A 236 -6.24 -41.21 -12.14
N GLN A 237 -6.58 -41.47 -10.87
CA GLN A 237 -6.55 -40.48 -9.80
C GLN A 237 -5.16 -40.39 -9.15
N VAL A 238 -4.62 -39.18 -9.04
CA VAL A 238 -3.37 -38.89 -8.34
C VAL A 238 -3.69 -38.05 -7.09
N SER A 239 -3.18 -38.48 -5.94
CA SER A 239 -3.33 -37.75 -4.68
C SER A 239 -2.02 -37.12 -4.27
N VAL A 240 -2.05 -35.83 -3.96
CA VAL A 240 -0.93 -35.07 -3.38
C VAL A 240 -1.28 -34.70 -1.95
N LYS A 241 -0.41 -35.01 -0.99
CA LYS A 241 -0.60 -34.68 0.43
C LYS A 241 -0.11 -33.25 0.73
N LYS A 242 -0.64 -32.65 1.80
CA LYS A 242 -0.12 -31.39 2.33
C LYS A 242 1.37 -31.55 2.70
N GLU A 243 2.19 -30.54 2.40
CA GLU A 243 3.67 -30.53 2.57
C GLU A 243 4.44 -31.52 1.68
N GLU A 244 3.78 -32.24 0.78
CA GLU A 244 4.47 -33.10 -0.18
C GLU A 244 5.30 -32.26 -1.16
N LYS A 245 6.55 -32.66 -1.40
CA LYS A 245 7.44 -32.01 -2.35
C LYS A 245 6.91 -32.24 -3.77
N ILE A 246 6.56 -31.16 -4.48
CA ILE A 246 6.10 -31.22 -5.88
C ILE A 246 7.29 -31.17 -6.84
N ILE A 247 8.23 -30.25 -6.62
CA ILE A 247 9.45 -30.10 -7.43
C ILE A 247 10.57 -29.50 -6.56
N GLY A 248 11.79 -29.99 -6.70
CA GLY A 248 12.99 -29.49 -6.04
C GLY A 248 13.65 -28.33 -6.78
N GLU A 249 14.45 -27.54 -6.07
CA GLU A 249 15.30 -26.52 -6.68
C GLU A 249 16.28 -27.17 -7.68
N GLY A 250 16.39 -26.60 -8.88
CA GLY A 250 17.21 -27.12 -9.97
C GLY A 250 16.61 -28.31 -10.74
N GLU A 251 15.51 -28.92 -10.28
CA GLU A 251 14.83 -29.99 -11.01
C GLU A 251 14.11 -29.43 -12.24
N ILE A 252 14.12 -30.19 -13.34
CA ILE A 252 13.47 -29.79 -14.59
C ILE A 252 11.95 -29.97 -14.44
N VAL A 253 11.19 -28.93 -14.80
CA VAL A 253 9.73 -28.95 -14.78
C VAL A 253 9.19 -29.93 -15.84
N THR A 254 8.53 -30.99 -15.40
CA THR A 254 7.85 -31.98 -16.24
C THR A 254 6.35 -31.66 -16.37
N ALA A 255 5.67 -32.33 -17.31
CA ALA A 255 4.21 -32.24 -17.43
C ALA A 255 3.49 -32.69 -16.15
N GLU A 256 4.03 -33.69 -15.44
CA GLU A 256 3.50 -34.13 -14.15
C GLU A 256 3.63 -33.04 -13.08
N HIS A 257 4.78 -32.34 -13.02
CA HIS A 257 4.95 -31.20 -12.10
C HIS A 257 3.93 -30.09 -12.39
N LEU A 258 3.68 -29.76 -13.67
CA LEU A 258 2.68 -28.76 -14.04
C LEU A 258 1.26 -29.19 -13.67
N ALA A 259 0.89 -30.46 -13.89
CA ALA A 259 -0.42 -30.99 -13.51
C ALA A 259 -0.64 -30.91 -12.00
N LYS A 260 0.36 -31.31 -11.20
CA LYS A 260 0.31 -31.17 -9.72
C LYS A 260 0.21 -29.71 -9.30
N LEU A 261 1.03 -28.82 -9.88
CA LEU A 261 1.00 -27.36 -9.59
C LEU A 261 -0.34 -26.71 -9.97
N GLN A 262 -0.99 -27.17 -11.04
CA GLN A 262 -2.32 -26.71 -11.44
C GLN A 262 -3.39 -27.20 -10.47
N ALA A 263 -3.33 -28.47 -10.06
CA ALA A 263 -4.28 -29.07 -9.13
C ALA A 263 -4.22 -28.45 -7.73
N VAL A 264 -3.04 -28.06 -7.26
CA VAL A 264 -2.89 -27.31 -5.99
C VAL A 264 -3.13 -25.80 -6.16
N GLY A 265 -3.56 -25.34 -7.34
CA GLY A 265 -3.91 -23.95 -7.59
C GLY A 265 -2.71 -22.99 -7.54
N LEU A 266 -1.49 -23.43 -7.85
CA LEU A 266 -0.30 -22.57 -7.87
C LEU A 266 -0.02 -21.93 -9.25
N LEU A 267 -0.68 -22.42 -10.32
CA LEU A 267 -0.51 -21.89 -11.69
C LEU A 267 -1.57 -20.86 -12.11
N GLN A 268 -2.80 -20.95 -11.58
CA GLN A 268 -3.88 -20.00 -11.86
C GLN A 268 -4.73 -19.81 -10.60
N GLN A 269 -4.45 -18.75 -9.83
CA GLN A 269 -5.33 -18.36 -8.72
C GLN A 269 -6.31 -17.27 -9.18
N PRO A 270 -7.63 -17.43 -8.93
CA PRO A 270 -8.57 -16.35 -9.19
C PRO A 270 -8.21 -15.13 -8.35
N LEU A 271 -8.43 -13.93 -8.90
CA LEU A 271 -8.21 -12.69 -8.17
C LEU A 271 -9.05 -12.70 -6.88
N PRO A 272 -8.46 -12.35 -5.72
CA PRO A 272 -9.13 -12.45 -4.42
C PRO A 272 -10.08 -11.26 -4.17
N PHE A 273 -11.07 -11.07 -5.05
CA PHE A 273 -11.98 -9.93 -5.02
C PHE A 273 -12.67 -9.74 -3.67
N LYS A 274 -13.09 -10.84 -3.01
CA LYS A 274 -13.72 -10.78 -1.68
C LYS A 274 -12.79 -10.17 -0.64
N SER A 275 -11.52 -10.57 -0.61
CA SER A 275 -10.52 -10.06 0.32
C SER A 275 -10.23 -8.58 0.06
N VAL A 276 -10.09 -8.18 -1.20
CA VAL A 276 -9.87 -6.78 -1.59
C VAL A 276 -11.05 -5.90 -1.19
N ILE A 277 -12.29 -6.35 -1.43
CA ILE A 277 -13.51 -5.63 -1.02
C ILE A 277 -13.57 -5.52 0.51
N GLY A 278 -13.22 -6.59 1.25
CA GLY A 278 -13.17 -6.57 2.71
C GLY A 278 -12.17 -5.55 3.25
N VAL A 279 -10.95 -5.51 2.69
CA VAL A 279 -9.93 -4.51 3.03
C VAL A 279 -10.41 -3.10 2.71
N ALA A 280 -11.01 -2.89 1.53
CA ALA A 280 -11.56 -1.60 1.13
C ALA A 280 -12.67 -1.11 2.07
N LEU A 281 -13.61 -1.97 2.46
CA LEU A 281 -14.67 -1.63 3.41
C LEU A 281 -14.11 -1.28 4.79
N MET A 282 -13.12 -2.04 5.28
CA MET A 282 -12.49 -1.76 6.56
C MET A 282 -11.75 -0.41 6.56
N ILE A 283 -10.96 -0.13 5.52
CA ILE A 283 -10.30 1.17 5.34
C ILE A 283 -11.35 2.29 5.29
N LEU A 284 -12.47 2.09 4.59
CA LEU A 284 -13.55 3.07 4.49
C LEU A 284 -14.16 3.36 5.87
N LEU A 285 -14.41 2.34 6.69
CA LEU A 285 -14.94 2.50 8.04
C LEU A 285 -13.96 3.25 8.95
N LEU A 286 -12.68 2.86 8.94
CA LEU A 286 -11.67 3.47 9.79
C LEU A 286 -11.36 4.92 9.40
N LEU A 287 -11.14 5.19 8.10
CA LEU A 287 -10.95 6.56 7.60
C LEU A 287 -12.21 7.40 7.72
N GLY A 288 -13.39 6.79 7.54
CA GLY A 288 -14.68 7.42 7.79
C GLY A 288 -14.81 7.89 9.24
N GLY A 289 -14.36 7.07 10.20
CA GLY A 289 -14.27 7.43 11.62
C GLY A 289 -13.34 8.62 11.87
N VAL A 290 -12.15 8.64 11.27
CA VAL A 290 -11.22 9.78 11.35
C VAL A 290 -11.85 11.04 10.76
N LEU A 291 -12.44 10.96 9.57
CA LEU A 291 -13.08 12.11 8.92
C LEU A 291 -14.29 12.62 9.71
N PHE A 292 -15.07 11.71 10.31
CA PHE A 292 -16.17 12.07 11.19
C PHE A 292 -15.67 12.79 12.46
N TYR A 293 -14.58 12.32 13.05
CA TYR A 293 -13.92 12.97 14.19
C TYR A 293 -13.46 14.40 13.81
N ILE A 294 -12.74 14.56 12.70
CA ILE A 294 -12.29 15.88 12.21
C ILE A 294 -13.50 16.77 11.93
N TYR A 295 -14.54 16.26 11.28
CA TYR A 295 -15.76 17.03 10.98
C TYR A 295 -16.44 17.57 12.25
N ARG A 296 -16.47 16.77 13.33
CA ARG A 296 -17.14 17.15 14.58
C ARG A 296 -16.27 18.05 15.46
N GLN A 297 -14.99 17.73 15.64
CA GLN A 297 -14.12 18.38 16.63
C GLN A 297 -13.23 19.47 16.02
N HIS A 298 -12.93 19.40 14.72
CA HIS A 298 -11.97 20.28 14.05
C HIS A 298 -12.49 20.71 12.68
N ARG A 299 -13.62 21.44 12.67
CA ARG A 299 -14.31 21.83 11.44
C ARG A 299 -13.44 22.67 10.49
N GLU A 300 -12.50 23.44 11.05
CA GLU A 300 -11.52 24.22 10.30
C GLU A 300 -10.54 23.33 9.53
N ILE A 301 -10.02 22.29 10.19
CA ILE A 301 -9.15 21.27 9.58
C ILE A 301 -9.90 20.53 8.47
N TYR A 302 -11.17 20.13 8.71
CA TYR A 302 -11.99 19.47 7.70
C TYR A 302 -12.24 20.37 6.46
N ARG A 303 -12.43 21.68 6.67
CA ARG A 303 -12.73 22.62 5.59
C ARG A 303 -11.51 22.88 4.71
N ASN A 304 -10.32 22.88 5.31
CA ASN A 304 -9.07 23.16 4.62
C ASN A 304 -8.49 21.88 3.97
N ILE A 305 -8.51 21.88 2.63
CA ILE A 305 -8.04 20.75 1.81
C ILE A 305 -6.55 20.41 2.02
N HIS A 306 -5.73 21.40 2.42
CA HIS A 306 -4.29 21.23 2.63
C HIS A 306 -4.00 20.25 3.78
N TYR A 307 -4.78 20.31 4.87
CA TYR A 307 -4.64 19.33 5.96
C TYR A 307 -5.05 17.92 5.56
N LEU A 308 -6.05 17.76 4.69
CA LEU A 308 -6.45 16.45 4.17
C LEU A 308 -5.37 15.83 3.28
N TYR A 309 -4.72 16.64 2.43
CA TYR A 309 -3.54 16.21 1.68
C TYR A 309 -2.39 15.82 2.60
N LEU A 310 -2.10 16.64 3.62
CA LEU A 310 -1.02 16.38 4.57
C LEU A 310 -1.22 15.04 5.29
N ILE A 311 -2.42 14.80 5.85
CA ILE A 311 -2.76 13.54 6.51
C ILE A 311 -2.61 12.37 5.52
N GLY A 312 -3.22 12.48 4.32
CA GLY A 312 -3.14 11.44 3.29
C GLY A 312 -1.71 11.07 2.89
N ILE A 313 -0.85 12.07 2.66
CA ILE A 313 0.57 11.87 2.30
C ILE A 313 1.32 11.19 3.44
N ILE A 314 1.11 11.61 4.70
CA ILE A 314 1.76 10.99 5.86
C ILE A 314 1.38 9.51 5.97
N LEU A 315 0.09 9.17 5.92
CA LEU A 315 -0.37 7.78 6.00
C LEU A 315 0.23 6.92 4.89
N VAL A 316 0.12 7.37 3.63
CA VAL A 316 0.61 6.63 2.48
C VAL A 316 2.13 6.45 2.53
N THR A 317 2.87 7.50 2.89
CA THR A 317 4.34 7.43 2.95
C THR A 317 4.81 6.46 4.02
N VAL A 318 4.19 6.48 5.20
CA VAL A 318 4.57 5.54 6.28
C VAL A 318 4.20 4.11 5.92
N PHE A 319 3.05 3.84 5.32
CA PHE A 319 2.71 2.49 4.88
C PHE A 319 3.55 2.01 3.69
N LEU A 320 3.87 2.89 2.75
CA LEU A 320 4.79 2.57 1.65
C LEU A 320 6.18 2.20 2.19
N LEU A 321 6.72 2.99 3.13
CA LEU A 321 7.98 2.68 3.79
C LEU A 321 7.88 1.38 4.59
N GLY A 322 6.74 1.15 5.26
CA GLY A 322 6.49 -0.10 5.97
C GLY A 322 6.50 -1.33 5.05
N LYS A 323 5.88 -1.24 3.87
CA LYS A 323 5.96 -2.28 2.83
C LYS A 323 7.39 -2.52 2.37
N ILE A 324 8.17 -1.46 2.15
CA ILE A 324 9.59 -1.58 1.78
C ILE A 324 10.37 -2.32 2.87
N LEU A 325 10.15 -2.00 4.15
CA LEU A 325 10.81 -2.66 5.29
C LEU A 325 10.42 -4.13 5.41
N ILE A 326 9.12 -4.45 5.28
CA ILE A 326 8.62 -5.83 5.35
C ILE A 326 9.12 -6.67 4.17
N ALA A 327 9.31 -6.06 3.00
CA ALA A 327 9.85 -6.74 1.82
C ALA A 327 11.35 -7.08 1.92
N VAL A 328 12.07 -6.56 2.92
CA VAL A 328 13.48 -6.90 3.14
C VAL A 328 13.59 -8.35 3.59
N ASN A 329 14.08 -9.22 2.70
CA ASN A 329 14.32 -10.62 3.02
C ASN A 329 15.67 -10.80 3.74
N VAL A 330 15.63 -11.18 5.02
CA VAL A 330 16.82 -11.53 5.79
C VAL A 330 17.09 -13.03 5.62
N ALA A 331 17.65 -13.41 4.47
CA ALA A 331 17.84 -14.81 4.07
C ALA A 331 18.62 -15.64 5.10
N GLN A 332 19.51 -15.01 5.86
CA GLN A 332 20.30 -15.69 6.89
C GLN A 332 19.48 -16.01 8.15
N TRP A 333 18.50 -15.18 8.54
CA TRP A 333 17.63 -15.36 9.72
C TRP A 333 16.15 -15.18 9.37
N PRO A 334 15.49 -16.21 8.82
CA PRO A 334 14.10 -16.12 8.36
C PRO A 334 13.11 -15.75 9.48
N GLU A 335 13.31 -16.27 10.70
CA GLU A 335 12.46 -15.96 11.87
C GLU A 335 12.48 -14.47 12.19
N PHE A 336 13.66 -13.83 12.17
CA PHE A 336 13.79 -12.39 12.36
C PHE A 336 13.11 -11.60 11.23
N GLY A 337 13.24 -12.09 9.99
CA GLY A 337 12.57 -11.49 8.82
C GLY A 337 11.06 -11.38 8.98
N THR A 338 10.41 -12.37 9.61
CA THR A 338 8.95 -12.31 9.88
C THR A 338 8.56 -11.20 10.85
N LEU A 339 9.49 -10.72 11.67
CA LEU A 339 9.25 -9.69 12.69
C LEU A 339 9.47 -8.26 12.16
N MET A 340 9.91 -8.08 10.90
CA MET A 340 10.20 -6.77 10.30
C MET A 340 9.02 -5.79 10.35
N GLY A 341 7.78 -6.28 10.50
CA GLY A 341 6.60 -5.45 10.76
C GLY A 341 6.71 -4.57 12.01
N TYR A 342 7.51 -4.93 13.02
CA TYR A 342 7.78 -4.07 14.18
C TYR A 342 8.62 -2.84 13.82
N GLY A 343 9.31 -2.86 12.68
CA GLY A 343 10.11 -1.74 12.18
C GLY A 343 9.30 -0.62 11.53
N VAL A 344 7.99 -0.81 11.29
CA VAL A 344 7.17 0.19 10.60
C VAL A 344 7.00 1.45 11.46
N PRO A 345 7.42 2.65 10.99
CA PRO A 345 7.55 3.84 11.82
C PRO A 345 6.21 4.59 12.00
N VAL A 346 5.19 3.93 12.57
CA VAL A 346 3.88 4.54 12.87
C VAL A 346 4.03 5.76 13.80
N ALA A 347 5.03 5.76 14.68
CA ALA A 347 5.35 6.90 15.54
C ALA A 347 5.77 8.15 14.76
N ALA A 348 6.40 8.02 13.58
CA ALA A 348 6.70 9.18 12.73
C ALA A 348 5.42 9.88 12.29
N ALA A 349 4.41 9.13 11.85
CA ALA A 349 3.11 9.70 11.48
C ALA A 349 2.44 10.40 12.67
N GLY A 350 2.44 9.75 13.84
CA GLY A 350 1.90 10.33 15.07
C GLY A 350 2.58 11.64 15.44
N MET A 351 3.91 11.68 15.46
CA MET A 351 4.67 12.88 15.77
C MET A 351 4.41 14.02 14.77
N LEU A 352 4.43 13.72 13.47
CA LEU A 352 4.19 14.71 12.42
C LEU A 352 2.79 15.33 12.52
N ILE A 353 1.76 14.50 12.71
CA ILE A 353 0.37 15.00 12.84
C ILE A 353 0.20 15.80 14.14
N ALA A 354 0.85 15.38 15.23
CA ALA A 354 0.79 16.09 16.50
C ALA A 354 1.45 17.48 16.42
N ILE A 355 2.58 17.61 15.72
CA ILE A 355 3.33 18.87 15.58
C ILE A 355 2.68 19.81 14.55
N LEU A 356 2.17 19.27 13.44
CA LEU A 356 1.66 20.08 12.32
C LEU A 356 0.17 20.39 12.40
N ILE A 357 -0.61 19.58 13.15
CA ILE A 357 -2.08 19.70 13.16
C ILE A 357 -2.61 19.76 14.59
N ASP A 358 -2.69 18.62 15.27
CA ASP A 358 -3.25 18.50 16.61
C ASP A 358 -2.91 17.14 17.23
N PHE A 359 -2.55 17.14 18.52
CA PHE A 359 -2.14 15.92 19.22
C PHE A 359 -3.28 14.93 19.46
N ARG A 360 -4.53 15.40 19.66
CA ARG A 360 -5.70 14.52 19.89
C ARG A 360 -6.07 13.81 18.60
N LEU A 361 -6.06 14.53 17.48
CA LEU A 361 -6.22 13.93 16.15
C LEU A 361 -5.11 12.90 15.88
N ALA A 362 -3.86 13.21 16.24
CA ALA A 362 -2.74 12.31 16.05
C ALA A 362 -2.94 10.96 16.77
N VAL A 363 -3.45 10.95 18.01
CA VAL A 363 -3.78 9.71 18.73
C VAL A 363 -4.82 8.88 17.97
N VAL A 364 -5.89 9.51 17.45
CA VAL A 364 -6.94 8.81 16.69
C VAL A 364 -6.38 8.23 15.38
N VAL A 365 -5.55 8.99 14.65
CA VAL A 365 -4.93 8.52 13.41
C VAL A 365 -3.95 7.38 13.68
N VAL A 366 -3.14 7.47 14.74
CA VAL A 366 -2.24 6.38 15.16
C VAL A 366 -3.02 5.11 15.49
N ALA A 367 -4.15 5.21 16.20
CA ALA A 367 -4.97 4.05 16.51
C ALA A 367 -5.49 3.36 15.24
N VAL A 368 -5.95 4.14 14.26
CA VAL A 368 -6.36 3.61 12.95
C VAL A 368 -5.16 3.00 12.20
N MET A 369 -4.02 3.67 12.19
CA MET A 369 -2.82 3.16 11.54
C MET A 369 -2.31 1.86 12.16
N ALA A 370 -2.42 1.69 13.46
CA ALA A 370 -2.08 0.45 14.15
C ALA A 370 -2.95 -0.72 13.68
N VAL A 371 -4.27 -0.53 13.57
CA VAL A 371 -5.18 -1.56 13.04
C VAL A 371 -4.83 -1.90 11.58
N LEU A 372 -4.61 -0.87 10.75
CA LEU A 372 -4.20 -1.06 9.35
C LEU A 372 -2.84 -1.74 9.22
N LEU A 373 -1.90 -1.50 10.13
CA LEU A 373 -0.60 -2.19 10.17
C LEU A 373 -0.78 -3.69 10.46
N GLY A 374 -1.65 -4.06 11.41
CA GLY A 374 -1.97 -5.47 11.66
C GLY A 374 -2.57 -6.15 10.43
N MET A 375 -3.49 -5.46 9.73
CA MET A 375 -4.03 -5.97 8.45
C MET A 375 -2.96 -6.10 7.37
N MET A 376 -2.07 -5.10 7.25
CA MET A 376 -0.99 -5.06 6.27
C MET A 376 0.02 -6.21 6.46
N THR A 377 0.14 -6.74 7.67
CA THR A 377 1.08 -7.80 8.07
C THR A 377 0.40 -9.17 8.19
N GLY A 378 -0.73 -9.38 7.52
CA GLY A 378 -1.43 -10.67 7.49
C GLY A 378 -2.47 -10.88 8.59
N ASN A 379 -3.06 -9.79 9.10
CA ASN A 379 -4.00 -9.76 10.23
C ASN A 379 -3.38 -10.19 11.57
N ASP A 380 -2.09 -9.92 11.74
CA ASP A 380 -1.37 -10.26 12.97
C ASP A 380 -1.46 -9.11 13.98
N LEU A 381 -2.12 -9.39 15.11
CA LEU A 381 -2.37 -8.43 16.19
C LEU A 381 -1.07 -7.91 16.83
N ARG A 382 0.02 -8.68 16.77
CA ARG A 382 1.31 -8.33 17.37
C ARG A 382 1.83 -6.99 16.85
N PHE A 383 1.81 -6.80 15.53
CA PHE A 383 2.29 -5.56 14.90
C PHE A 383 1.37 -4.38 15.18
N ALA A 384 0.05 -4.61 15.26
CA ALA A 384 -0.91 -3.59 15.63
C ALA A 384 -0.65 -3.08 17.06
N LEU A 385 -0.42 -3.97 18.03
CA LEU A 385 -0.16 -3.58 19.41
C LEU A 385 1.14 -2.77 19.55
N VAL A 386 2.24 -3.24 18.96
CA VAL A 386 3.52 -2.51 19.00
C VAL A 386 3.40 -1.16 18.29
N GLY A 387 2.79 -1.12 17.11
CA GLY A 387 2.55 0.12 16.37
C GLY A 387 1.69 1.12 17.12
N LEU A 388 0.69 0.64 17.87
CA LEU A 388 -0.15 1.48 18.73
C LEU A 388 0.65 2.08 19.89
N VAL A 389 1.38 1.25 20.64
CA VAL A 389 2.17 1.69 21.81
C VAL A 389 3.25 2.68 21.37
N GLY A 390 4.03 2.34 20.35
CA GLY A 390 5.05 3.22 19.79
C GLY A 390 4.48 4.52 19.23
N GLY A 391 3.39 4.41 18.48
CA GLY A 391 2.70 5.55 17.89
C GLY A 391 2.21 6.54 18.94
N VAL A 392 1.52 6.04 19.96
CA VAL A 392 0.99 6.85 21.06
C VAL A 392 2.11 7.45 21.90
N ALA A 393 3.16 6.68 22.20
CA ALA A 393 4.37 7.19 22.86
C ALA A 393 5.00 8.34 22.07
N GLY A 394 5.07 8.22 20.74
CA GLY A 394 5.54 9.28 19.85
C GLY A 394 4.70 10.55 19.96
N VAL A 395 3.38 10.43 19.87
CA VAL A 395 2.45 11.58 20.00
C VAL A 395 2.62 12.30 21.34
N PHE A 396 2.62 11.56 22.46
CA PHE A 396 2.75 12.17 23.78
C PHE A 396 4.12 12.83 23.99
N SER A 397 5.19 12.23 23.45
CA SER A 397 6.54 12.76 23.59
C SER A 397 6.75 14.14 22.94
N VAL A 398 5.94 14.48 21.92
CA VAL A 398 6.02 15.77 21.22
C VAL A 398 4.89 16.74 21.57
N SER A 399 3.96 16.34 22.44
CA SER A 399 2.77 17.14 22.81
C SER A 399 3.08 18.47 23.50
N LYS A 400 4.28 18.60 24.09
CA LYS A 400 4.77 19.82 24.76
C LYS A 400 6.17 20.19 24.28
N LEU A 401 6.35 20.27 22.97
CA LEU A 401 7.63 20.61 22.39
C LEU A 401 8.00 22.07 22.73
N SER A 402 9.16 22.26 23.37
CA SER A 402 9.66 23.59 23.75
C SER A 402 11.03 23.90 23.15
N GLN A 403 11.79 22.85 22.81
CA GLN A 403 13.13 22.94 22.23
C GLN A 403 13.31 21.90 21.12
N ARG A 404 14.23 22.14 20.17
CA ARG A 404 14.56 21.16 19.11
C ARG A 404 15.10 19.84 19.66
N THR A 405 15.80 19.88 20.80
CA THR A 405 16.31 18.71 21.52
C THR A 405 15.20 17.78 22.00
N ASP A 406 13.99 18.31 22.23
CA ASP A 406 12.83 17.50 22.64
C ASP A 406 12.40 16.53 21.52
N LEU A 407 12.62 16.90 20.25
CA LEU A 407 12.32 16.04 19.10
C LEU A 407 13.27 14.83 18.99
N VAL A 408 14.53 15.00 19.43
CA VAL A 408 15.50 13.89 19.51
C VAL A 408 15.16 13.00 20.71
N ARG A 409 14.79 13.60 21.85
CA ARG A 409 14.33 12.86 23.05
C ARG A 409 13.05 12.06 22.78
N ALA A 410 12.15 12.57 21.94
CA ALA A 410 10.98 11.85 21.48
C ALA A 410 11.34 10.50 20.84
N GLY A 411 12.39 10.47 20.00
CA GLY A 411 12.90 9.23 19.41
C GLY A 411 13.35 8.20 20.45
N LEU A 412 14.03 8.64 21.51
CA LEU A 412 14.45 7.77 22.61
C LEU A 412 13.24 7.24 23.40
N PHE A 413 12.23 8.08 23.65
CA PHE A 413 11.01 7.66 24.34
C PHE A 413 10.24 6.60 23.54
N VAL A 414 10.13 6.80 22.22
CA VAL A 414 9.55 5.81 21.30
C VAL A 414 10.38 4.53 21.27
N ALA A 415 11.71 4.63 21.24
CA ALA A 415 12.60 3.47 21.27
C ALA A 415 12.36 2.61 22.53
N VAL A 416 12.29 3.23 23.70
CA VAL A 416 12.01 2.53 24.97
C VAL A 416 10.62 1.90 24.95
N ALA A 417 9.60 2.63 24.54
CA ALA A 417 8.23 2.13 24.45
C ALA A 417 8.10 0.94 23.49
N ASN A 418 8.70 1.03 22.30
CA ASN A 418 8.72 -0.04 21.32
C ASN A 418 9.50 -1.25 21.81
N THR A 419 10.67 -1.04 22.43
CA THR A 419 11.47 -2.15 22.99
C THR A 419 10.68 -2.91 24.03
N ALA A 420 10.02 -2.20 24.96
CA ALA A 420 9.16 -2.80 25.97
C ALA A 420 7.95 -3.53 25.37
N ALA A 421 7.33 -2.95 24.33
CA ALA A 421 6.18 -3.55 23.65
C ALA A 421 6.57 -4.82 22.87
N VAL A 422 7.65 -4.78 22.08
CA VAL A 422 8.16 -5.93 21.34
C VAL A 422 8.57 -7.05 22.30
N PHE A 423 9.27 -6.70 23.39
CA PHE A 423 9.68 -7.65 24.43
C PHE A 423 8.46 -8.34 25.06
N SER A 424 7.44 -7.56 25.43
CA SER A 424 6.21 -8.06 26.04
C SER A 424 5.41 -8.95 25.09
N VAL A 425 5.28 -8.55 23.82
CA VAL A 425 4.62 -9.37 22.80
C VAL A 425 5.39 -10.67 22.55
N GLY A 426 6.73 -10.61 22.49
CA GLY A 426 7.58 -11.79 22.33
C GLY A 426 7.47 -12.77 23.48
N LEU A 427 7.28 -12.29 24.72
CA LEU A 427 6.97 -13.16 25.87
C LEU A 427 5.60 -13.82 25.72
N ILE A 428 4.58 -13.07 25.30
CA ILE A 428 3.21 -13.60 25.09
C ILE A 428 3.21 -14.69 24.01
N THR A 429 3.99 -14.52 22.94
CA THR A 429 4.09 -15.51 21.86
C THR A 429 5.15 -16.58 22.09
N ASN A 430 5.79 -16.58 23.27
CA ASN A 430 6.78 -17.56 23.69
C ASN A 430 7.94 -17.71 22.68
N GLU A 431 8.43 -16.58 22.16
CA GLU A 431 9.60 -16.53 21.28
C GLU A 431 10.87 -16.98 22.02
N SER A 432 11.84 -17.53 21.28
CA SER A 432 13.13 -17.89 21.88
C SER A 432 13.83 -16.66 22.47
N TRP A 433 14.54 -16.83 23.60
CA TRP A 433 15.23 -15.71 24.26
C TRP A 433 16.18 -14.94 23.32
N GLY A 434 16.86 -15.64 22.41
CA GLY A 434 17.75 -15.02 21.42
C GLY A 434 16.99 -14.13 20.44
N LEU A 435 15.90 -14.64 19.84
CA LEU A 435 15.07 -13.87 18.91
C LEU A 435 14.36 -12.72 19.61
N LEU A 436 13.88 -12.94 20.82
CA LEU A 436 13.19 -11.95 21.63
C LEU A 436 14.09 -10.75 21.95
N LEU A 437 15.31 -10.99 22.45
CA LEU A 437 16.25 -9.93 22.78
C LEU A 437 16.73 -9.17 21.53
N THR A 438 17.04 -9.90 20.46
CA THR A 438 17.52 -9.29 19.21
C THR A 438 16.44 -8.46 18.52
N SER A 439 15.21 -8.98 18.37
CA SER A 439 14.09 -8.24 17.80
C SER A 439 13.70 -7.03 18.64
N SER A 440 13.64 -7.16 19.96
CA SER A 440 13.32 -6.04 20.86
C SER A 440 14.36 -4.91 20.75
N LEU A 441 15.65 -5.25 20.72
CA LEU A 441 16.71 -4.26 20.63
C LEU A 441 16.80 -3.65 19.23
N VAL A 442 16.90 -4.47 18.18
CA VAL A 442 17.12 -3.98 16.81
C VAL A 442 15.89 -3.28 16.25
N LEU A 443 14.71 -3.93 16.33
CA LEU A 443 13.49 -3.36 15.75
C LEU A 443 12.86 -2.34 16.69
N GLY A 444 12.90 -2.55 18.01
CA GLY A 444 12.35 -1.60 18.98
C GLY A 444 13.12 -0.28 19.00
N VAL A 445 14.44 -0.33 19.22
CA VAL A 445 15.28 0.87 19.21
C VAL A 445 15.39 1.45 17.80
N GLY A 446 15.59 0.59 16.79
CA GLY A 446 15.67 1.00 15.40
C GLY A 446 14.42 1.76 14.93
N ASN A 447 13.23 1.30 15.30
CA ASN A 447 11.98 2.00 14.98
C ASN A 447 11.90 3.39 15.65
N GLY A 448 12.28 3.51 16.92
CA GLY A 448 12.25 4.81 17.61
C GLY A 448 13.20 5.84 16.99
N LEU A 449 14.43 5.42 16.68
CA LEU A 449 15.41 6.24 15.98
C LEU A 449 14.95 6.60 14.57
N LEU A 450 14.52 5.61 13.78
CA LEU A 450 14.00 5.82 12.43
C LEU A 450 12.81 6.79 12.45
N SER A 451 11.88 6.60 13.38
CA SER A 451 10.69 7.46 13.49
C SER A 451 11.06 8.92 13.79
N SER A 452 12.03 9.16 14.66
CA SER A 452 12.52 10.52 14.97
C SER A 452 13.27 11.13 13.77
N ILE A 453 14.12 10.36 13.09
CA ILE A 453 14.83 10.82 11.88
C ILE A 453 13.82 11.20 10.79
N LEU A 454 12.80 10.36 10.54
CA LEU A 454 11.77 10.62 9.54
C LEU A 454 10.93 11.84 9.91
N ALA A 455 10.48 11.95 11.16
CA ALA A 455 9.71 13.09 11.60
C ALA A 455 10.53 14.39 11.48
N ASN A 456 11.76 14.42 11.99
CA ASN A 456 12.63 15.59 11.94
C ASN A 456 13.03 15.95 10.49
N GLY A 457 13.32 14.95 9.66
CA GLY A 457 13.69 15.14 8.27
C GLY A 457 12.52 15.62 7.41
N ALA A 458 11.31 15.11 7.62
CA ALA A 458 10.13 15.49 6.83
C ALA A 458 9.54 16.84 7.25
N LEU A 459 9.67 17.21 8.53
CA LEU A 459 8.98 18.38 9.09
C LEU A 459 9.23 19.69 8.31
N PRO A 460 10.47 20.10 7.98
CA PRO A 460 10.71 21.36 7.26
C PRO A 460 10.07 21.41 5.88
N PHE A 461 10.05 20.27 5.17
CA PHE A 461 9.45 20.17 3.84
C PHE A 461 7.92 20.26 3.92
N LEU A 462 7.31 19.60 4.90
CA LEU A 462 5.87 19.65 5.13
C LEU A 462 5.43 21.05 5.57
N GLU A 463 6.17 21.70 6.49
CA GLU A 463 5.90 23.08 6.91
C GLU A 463 5.91 24.06 5.74
N SER A 464 6.94 24.01 4.89
CA SER A 464 7.09 24.90 3.74
C SER A 464 6.01 24.64 2.67
N THR A 465 5.75 23.37 2.36
CA THR A 465 4.78 22.98 1.32
C THR A 465 3.35 23.35 1.71
N PHE A 466 2.99 23.15 2.99
CA PHE A 466 1.64 23.39 3.50
C PHE A 466 1.47 24.75 4.18
N ARG A 467 2.54 25.56 4.27
CA ARG A 467 2.58 26.87 4.96
C ARG A 467 2.07 26.80 6.39
N ILE A 468 2.45 25.75 7.11
CA ILE A 468 2.01 25.51 8.49
C ILE A 468 3.04 26.12 9.46
N THR A 469 2.55 26.91 10.41
CA THR A 469 3.37 27.44 11.52
C THR A 469 3.43 26.43 12.64
N SER A 470 4.44 25.55 12.62
CA SER A 470 4.69 24.63 13.73
C SER A 470 5.44 25.32 14.88
N THR A 471 5.39 24.70 16.06
CA THR A 471 6.23 25.11 17.20
C THR A 471 7.72 25.08 16.87
N VAL A 472 8.18 24.13 16.07
CA VAL A 472 9.60 24.03 15.66
C VAL A 472 9.99 25.22 14.77
N LYS A 473 9.10 25.63 13.86
CA LYS A 473 9.33 26.81 13.01
C LYS A 473 9.36 28.09 13.85
N LEU A 474 8.48 28.23 14.83
CA LEU A 474 8.47 29.37 15.75
C LEU A 474 9.78 29.44 16.56
N LEU A 475 10.26 28.32 17.08
CA LEU A 475 11.56 28.27 17.79
C LEU A 475 12.75 28.64 16.89
N GLU A 476 12.67 28.35 15.59
CA GLU A 476 13.66 28.82 14.62
C GLU A 476 13.62 30.35 14.46
N LEU A 477 12.42 30.93 14.43
CA LEU A 477 12.22 32.38 14.37
C LEU A 477 12.62 33.10 15.66
N ALA A 478 12.60 32.41 16.79
CA ALA A 478 13.07 32.95 18.08
C ALA A 478 14.60 33.15 18.13
N ASN A 479 15.36 32.57 17.19
CA ASN A 479 16.81 32.65 17.19
C ASN A 479 17.29 34.08 16.85
N PRO A 480 18.09 34.75 17.69
CA PRO A 480 18.63 36.07 17.40
C PRO A 480 19.47 36.17 16.12
N ALA A 481 19.96 35.03 15.61
CA ALA A 481 20.67 34.98 14.33
C ALA A 481 19.77 35.16 13.11
N GLN A 482 18.45 35.14 13.26
CA GLN A 482 17.51 35.40 12.17
C GLN A 482 17.76 36.79 11.56
N PRO A 483 17.74 36.94 10.22
CA PRO A 483 18.14 38.19 9.57
C PRO A 483 17.41 39.43 10.09
N LEU A 484 16.09 39.34 10.29
CA LEU A 484 15.29 40.48 10.72
C LEU A 484 15.47 40.81 12.21
N LEU A 485 15.57 39.81 13.10
CA LEU A 485 15.88 40.05 14.52
C LEU A 485 17.30 40.57 14.71
N ARG A 486 18.26 40.04 13.94
CA ARG A 486 19.63 40.55 13.93
C ARG A 486 19.66 42.02 13.48
N LYS A 487 18.87 42.37 12.46
CA LYS A 487 18.73 43.75 12.01
C LYS A 487 18.13 44.64 13.10
N LEU A 488 17.07 44.18 13.77
CA LEU A 488 16.46 44.89 14.91
C LEU A 488 17.50 45.15 16.02
N LEU A 489 18.27 44.12 16.40
CA LEU A 489 19.32 44.23 17.41
C LEU A 489 20.39 45.26 17.06
N LEU A 490 20.78 45.37 15.78
CA LEU A 490 21.86 46.26 15.34
C LEU A 490 21.38 47.70 15.08
N GLU A 491 20.19 47.88 14.49
CA GLU A 491 19.70 49.19 14.05
C GLU A 491 18.78 49.87 15.09
N ALA A 492 18.09 49.10 15.93
CA ALA A 492 17.18 49.59 16.97
C ALA A 492 17.33 48.76 18.28
N PRO A 493 18.50 48.81 18.94
CA PRO A 493 18.82 47.96 20.09
C PRO A 493 17.89 48.16 21.29
N GLY A 494 17.40 49.39 21.51
CA GLY A 494 16.45 49.70 22.58
C GLY A 494 15.12 48.98 22.38
N THR A 495 14.60 49.04 21.14
CA THR A 495 13.42 48.27 20.73
C THR A 495 13.65 46.78 20.85
N TYR A 496 14.81 46.25 20.42
CA TYR A 496 15.13 44.82 20.61
C TYR A 496 15.03 44.40 22.08
N HIS A 497 15.64 45.15 23.01
CA HIS A 497 15.59 44.84 24.43
C HIS A 497 14.17 44.91 25.01
N HIS A 498 13.38 45.89 24.58
CA HIS A 498 11.95 45.98 24.91
C HIS A 498 11.20 44.72 24.43
N SER A 499 11.33 44.33 23.17
CA SER A 499 10.67 43.16 22.59
C SER A 499 10.98 41.86 23.32
N ILE A 500 12.22 41.68 23.81
CA ILE A 500 12.58 40.50 24.63
C ILE A 500 11.83 40.49 25.97
N ILE A 501 11.69 41.64 26.64
CA ILE A 501 10.96 41.75 27.92
C ILE A 501 9.47 41.51 27.69
N VAL A 502 8.90 42.13 26.65
CA VAL A 502 7.51 41.88 26.22
C VAL A 502 7.29 40.39 25.94
N GLY A 503 8.22 39.73 25.27
CA GLY A 503 8.16 38.29 25.03
C GLY A 503 8.11 37.45 26.30
N ASN A 504 8.92 37.79 27.32
CA ASN A 504 8.90 37.10 28.61
C ASN A 504 7.58 37.31 29.38
N LEU A 505 7.03 38.53 29.32
CA LEU A 505 5.73 38.85 29.91
C LEU A 505 4.61 38.08 29.23
N ALA A 506 4.59 38.13 27.90
CA ALA A 506 3.58 37.52 27.07
C ALA A 506 3.62 35.98 27.17
N GLU A 507 4.81 35.37 27.22
CA GLU A 507 4.98 33.93 27.45
C GLU A 507 4.35 33.49 28.78
N ALA A 508 4.70 34.17 29.86
CA ALA A 508 4.18 33.85 31.19
C ALA A 508 2.66 34.04 31.30
N ALA A 509 2.12 35.06 30.63
CA ALA A 509 0.70 35.32 30.57
C ALA A 509 -0.05 34.26 29.75
N ALA A 510 0.49 33.86 28.60
CA ALA A 510 -0.07 32.82 27.75
C ALA A 510 -0.11 31.46 28.47
N ASP A 511 0.96 31.07 29.14
CA ASP A 511 1.00 29.84 29.95
C ASP A 511 -0.07 29.85 31.06
N ALA A 512 -0.28 31.00 31.71
CA ALA A 512 -1.26 31.13 32.79
C ALA A 512 -2.72 30.95 32.33
N VAL A 513 -3.00 31.19 31.04
CA VAL A 513 -4.34 31.04 30.45
C VAL A 513 -4.47 29.84 29.50
N GLY A 514 -3.39 29.06 29.32
CA GLY A 514 -3.35 27.93 28.39
C GLY A 514 -3.37 28.33 26.92
N GLY A 515 -2.85 29.52 26.59
CA GLY A 515 -2.62 29.97 25.22
C GLY A 515 -1.30 29.43 24.62
N ASP A 516 -1.04 29.73 23.35
CA ASP A 516 0.18 29.27 22.65
C ASP A 516 1.39 30.15 23.01
N SER A 517 2.05 29.84 24.13
CA SER A 517 3.16 30.62 24.70
C SER A 517 4.36 30.81 23.76
N VAL A 518 4.65 29.83 22.89
CA VAL A 518 5.72 29.95 21.91
C VAL A 518 5.35 30.95 20.82
N THR A 519 4.11 30.92 20.31
CA THR A 519 3.63 31.92 19.34
C THR A 519 3.69 33.32 19.95
N VAL A 520 3.23 33.52 21.18
CA VAL A 520 3.19 34.85 21.79
C VAL A 520 4.58 35.42 22.05
N ARG A 521 5.50 34.59 22.55
CA ARG A 521 6.91 34.98 22.73
C ARG A 521 7.56 35.40 21.42
N VAL A 522 7.41 34.58 20.38
CA VAL A 522 8.01 34.87 19.08
C VAL A 522 7.34 36.08 18.44
N GLY A 523 6.01 36.18 18.50
CA GLY A 523 5.27 37.35 18.04
C GLY A 523 5.77 38.64 18.68
N ALA A 524 5.99 38.63 20.00
CA ALA A 524 6.56 39.76 20.73
C ALA A 524 7.99 40.12 20.27
N TYR A 525 8.82 39.16 19.84
CA TYR A 525 10.15 39.50 19.31
C TYR A 525 10.08 40.32 18.02
N TYR A 526 9.04 40.10 17.21
CA TYR A 526 8.87 40.75 15.92
C TYR A 526 7.88 41.92 15.92
N HIS A 527 7.03 42.09 16.95
CA HIS A 527 5.90 43.03 16.93
C HIS A 527 6.29 44.45 16.49
N ASP A 528 7.51 44.85 16.85
CA ASP A 528 8.03 46.20 16.70
C ASP A 528 9.08 46.37 15.58
N VAL A 529 9.27 45.37 14.71
CA VAL A 529 10.33 45.39 13.68
C VAL A 529 10.22 46.54 12.70
N GLY A 530 9.04 47.12 12.50
CA GLY A 530 8.89 48.31 11.65
C GLY A 530 9.61 49.54 12.17
N LYS A 531 9.91 49.62 13.48
CA LYS A 531 10.69 50.71 14.08
C LYS A 531 12.11 50.83 13.48
N ILE A 532 12.61 49.75 12.86
CA ILE A 532 13.87 49.73 12.09
C ILE A 532 13.89 50.80 10.99
N ARG A 533 12.75 51.15 10.36
CA ARG A 533 12.73 52.20 9.31
C ARG A 533 13.20 53.55 9.84
N ARG A 534 12.84 53.88 11.09
CA ARG A 534 13.04 55.22 11.69
C ARG A 534 13.37 55.11 13.19
N PRO A 535 14.48 54.45 13.60
CA PRO A 535 14.72 54.12 15.00
C PRO A 535 14.77 55.34 15.92
N TYR A 536 15.32 56.45 15.41
CA TYR A 536 15.52 57.70 16.16
C TYR A 536 14.22 58.38 16.63
N PHE A 537 13.07 58.04 16.04
CA PHE A 537 11.76 58.57 16.46
C PHE A 537 11.15 57.80 17.64
N PHE A 538 11.74 56.69 18.07
CA PHE A 538 11.22 55.89 19.19
C PHE A 538 12.10 56.08 20.43
N ILE A 539 11.47 56.45 21.55
CA ILE A 539 12.14 56.93 22.78
C ILE A 539 13.13 55.90 23.34
N GLU A 540 12.83 54.61 23.21
CA GLU A 540 13.68 53.53 23.70
C GLU A 540 15.02 53.44 22.96
N ASN A 541 15.13 54.02 21.75
CA ASN A 541 16.37 54.09 20.97
C ASN A 541 17.08 55.45 21.07
N GLN A 542 16.48 56.43 21.76
CA GLN A 542 17.07 57.75 21.94
C GLN A 542 18.05 57.69 23.12
N MET A 543 19.33 57.42 22.83
CA MET A 543 20.42 57.34 23.83
C MET A 543 20.83 58.72 24.38
N GLY A 544 19.90 59.46 24.97
CA GLY A 544 20.13 60.81 25.51
C GLY A 544 20.20 61.93 24.48
N ALA A 545 19.78 61.66 23.24
CA ALA A 545 19.63 62.66 22.19
C ALA A 545 18.35 63.48 22.35
N GLU A 546 18.28 64.67 21.75
CA GLU A 546 17.05 65.47 21.69
C GLU A 546 15.93 64.67 20.99
N ASN A 547 14.71 64.75 21.54
CA ASN A 547 13.56 64.06 20.98
C ASN A 547 13.10 64.76 19.68
N PRO A 548 13.14 64.10 18.51
CA PRO A 548 12.74 64.71 17.24
C PRO A 548 11.26 65.15 17.22
N HIS A 549 10.42 64.55 18.06
CA HIS A 549 9.00 64.90 18.19
C HIS A 549 8.75 66.30 18.77
N ASP A 550 9.76 66.93 19.38
CA ASP A 550 9.63 68.30 19.89
C ASP A 550 9.65 69.34 18.77
N LYS A 551 10.18 68.97 17.60
CA LYS A 551 10.39 69.86 16.44
C LYS A 551 9.36 69.68 15.32
N ILE A 552 8.37 68.81 15.51
CA ILE A 552 7.36 68.49 14.48
C ILE A 552 5.93 68.57 15.02
N ALA A 553 4.97 68.77 14.11
CA ALA A 553 3.56 68.86 14.47
C ALA A 553 3.04 67.52 15.06
N PRO A 554 2.05 67.55 15.98
CA PRO A 554 1.48 66.35 16.58
C PRO A 554 0.96 65.35 15.54
N GLY A 555 0.26 65.81 14.50
CA GLY A 555 -0.25 64.93 13.44
C GLY A 555 0.87 64.21 12.66
N LEU A 556 2.00 64.88 12.41
CA LEU A 556 3.16 64.24 11.77
C LEU A 556 3.84 63.23 12.70
N SER A 557 3.91 63.53 14.00
CA SER A 557 4.41 62.58 15.01
C SER A 557 3.56 61.32 15.04
N THR A 558 2.24 61.47 15.06
CA THR A 558 1.28 60.36 14.99
C THR A 558 1.49 59.53 13.73
N LEU A 559 1.64 60.16 12.56
CA LEU A 559 1.83 59.42 11.31
C LEU A 559 3.14 58.61 11.32
N ILE A 560 4.23 59.17 11.84
CA ILE A 560 5.52 58.49 11.95
C ILE A 560 5.43 57.31 12.92
N LEU A 561 4.79 57.51 14.07
CA LEU A 561 4.64 56.45 15.06
C LEU A 561 3.71 55.35 14.54
N THR A 562 2.54 55.67 13.99
CA THR A 562 1.61 54.66 13.49
C THR A 562 2.15 53.88 12.28
N SER A 563 3.07 54.45 11.49
CA SER A 563 3.62 53.76 10.31
C SER A 563 4.42 52.50 10.65
N HIS A 564 4.97 52.37 11.87
CA HIS A 564 5.79 51.20 12.22
C HIS A 564 5.02 49.88 12.11
N VAL A 565 3.70 49.91 12.31
CA VAL A 565 2.85 48.72 12.14
C VAL A 565 2.87 48.27 10.67
N LYS A 566 2.59 49.18 9.74
CA LYS A 566 2.60 48.91 8.29
C LYS A 566 3.99 48.52 7.79
N ASP A 567 5.01 49.26 8.22
CA ASP A 567 6.41 49.00 7.89
C ASP A 567 6.83 47.62 8.41
N GLY A 568 6.37 47.23 9.60
CA GLY A 568 6.63 45.93 10.21
C GLY A 568 5.96 44.79 9.44
N VAL A 569 4.69 44.95 9.05
CA VAL A 569 3.95 43.99 8.23
C VAL A 569 4.63 43.79 6.87
N GLU A 570 5.08 44.87 6.23
CA GLU A 570 5.82 44.81 4.97
C GLU A 570 7.12 44.00 5.14
N MET A 571 7.96 44.34 6.12
CA MET A 571 9.21 43.61 6.38
C MET A 571 8.97 42.13 6.73
N ALA A 572 7.93 41.84 7.51
CA ALA A 572 7.57 40.48 7.88
C ALA A 572 7.17 39.65 6.65
N ARG A 573 6.38 40.23 5.73
CA ARG A 573 5.97 39.58 4.49
C ARG A 573 7.14 39.39 3.52
N GLU A 574 8.04 40.37 3.41
CA GLU A 574 9.29 40.25 2.62
C GLU A 574 10.16 39.07 3.11
N GLN A 575 10.24 38.90 4.44
CA GLN A 575 10.97 37.80 5.08
C GLN A 575 10.16 36.49 5.16
N LYS A 576 8.95 36.45 4.58
CA LYS A 576 8.05 35.29 4.57
C LYS A 576 7.78 34.75 5.98
N LEU A 577 7.63 35.64 6.95
CA LEU A 577 7.22 35.26 8.29
C LEU A 577 5.83 34.61 8.25
N PRO A 578 5.53 33.68 9.17
CA PRO A 578 4.22 33.04 9.22
C PRO A 578 3.11 34.06 9.52
N GLU A 579 1.92 33.86 8.94
CA GLU A 579 0.82 34.84 9.05
C GLU A 579 0.46 35.15 10.50
N LYS A 580 0.48 34.17 11.41
CA LYS A 580 0.26 34.39 12.85
C LYS A 580 1.18 35.45 13.46
N ILE A 581 2.42 35.55 12.98
CA ILE A 581 3.38 36.56 13.46
C ILE A 581 3.10 37.91 12.79
N VAL A 582 2.76 37.91 11.50
CA VAL A 582 2.33 39.11 10.77
C VAL A 582 1.09 39.74 11.42
N ASP A 583 0.11 38.91 11.79
CA ASP A 583 -1.10 39.30 12.50
C ASP A 583 -0.79 39.98 13.83
N ILE A 584 0.16 39.44 14.61
CA ILE A 584 0.59 40.06 15.88
C ILE A 584 1.24 41.42 15.61
N ILE A 585 2.10 41.53 14.60
CA ILE A 585 2.70 42.82 14.22
C ILE A 585 1.62 43.83 13.84
N GLU A 586 0.62 43.42 13.07
CA GLU A 586 -0.47 44.31 12.63
C GLU A 586 -1.39 44.73 13.79
N GLN A 587 -1.67 43.82 14.72
CA GLN A 587 -2.75 43.97 15.71
C GLN A 587 -2.27 44.41 17.10
N HIS A 588 -0.98 44.41 17.41
CA HIS A 588 -0.50 44.62 18.79
C HIS A 588 -0.87 45.98 19.40
N HIS A 589 -1.18 47.00 18.59
CA HIS A 589 -1.75 48.26 19.08
C HIS A 589 -3.26 48.40 18.86
N GLY A 590 -3.87 47.50 18.08
CA GLY A 590 -5.29 47.54 17.74
C GLY A 590 -5.67 48.88 17.12
N THR A 591 -6.73 49.50 17.63
CA THR A 591 -7.16 50.84 17.22
C THR A 591 -6.90 51.89 18.31
N SER A 592 -5.91 51.65 19.17
CA SER A 592 -5.63 52.51 20.33
C SER A 592 -5.29 53.93 19.89
N ILE A 593 -5.61 54.91 20.73
CA ILE A 593 -5.25 56.31 20.50
C ILE A 593 -3.85 56.64 21.02
N ILE A 594 -3.08 57.43 20.27
CA ILE A 594 -1.79 57.96 20.71
C ILE A 594 -2.02 59.20 21.60
N ASN A 595 -2.38 58.94 22.86
CA ASN A 595 -2.85 59.94 23.82
C ASN A 595 -1.97 61.19 23.93
N PHE A 596 -0.64 61.05 23.99
CA PHE A 596 0.26 62.19 24.18
C PHE A 596 0.12 63.23 23.05
N PHE A 597 0.15 62.79 21.78
CA PHE A 597 0.03 63.69 20.64
C PHE A 597 -1.39 64.16 20.40
N TYR A 598 -2.40 63.35 20.76
CA TYR A 598 -3.79 63.79 20.74
C TYR A 598 -4.03 64.96 21.71
N HIS A 599 -3.58 64.85 22.96
CA HIS A 599 -3.68 65.94 23.93
C HIS A 599 -2.84 67.15 23.54
N LYS A 600 -1.62 66.96 23.05
CA LYS A 600 -0.79 68.05 22.52
C LYS A 600 -1.45 68.77 21.34
N ALA A 601 -2.20 68.04 20.50
CA ALA A 601 -2.97 68.64 19.41
C ALA A 601 -4.18 69.43 19.93
N LEU A 602 -4.92 68.90 20.91
CA LEU A 602 -6.03 69.60 21.54
C LEU A 602 -5.59 70.90 22.22
N GLU A 603 -4.43 70.91 22.89
CA GLU A 603 -3.85 72.10 23.50
C GLU A 603 -3.47 73.18 22.48
N GLN A 604 -3.15 72.77 21.23
CA GLN A 604 -2.79 73.65 20.13
C GLN A 604 -3.99 74.02 19.24
N ASP A 605 -5.17 73.44 19.49
CA ASP A 605 -6.34 73.58 18.64
C ASP A 605 -7.32 74.62 19.20
N GLU A 606 -7.10 75.89 18.82
CA GLU A 606 -7.99 77.00 19.18
C GLU A 606 -9.41 76.89 18.57
N LYS A 607 -9.62 75.98 17.61
CA LYS A 607 -10.85 75.88 16.81
C LYS A 607 -11.67 74.61 17.05
N ASN A 608 -11.24 73.71 17.94
CA ASN A 608 -11.89 72.43 18.25
C ASN A 608 -12.20 71.59 16.99
N VAL A 609 -11.25 71.49 16.06
CA VAL A 609 -11.34 70.71 14.82
C VAL A 609 -10.65 69.34 14.93
N VAL A 610 -9.78 69.14 15.92
CA VAL A 610 -9.03 67.89 16.13
C VAL A 610 -9.97 66.73 16.45
N LYS A 611 -9.90 65.68 15.61
CA LYS A 611 -10.66 64.44 15.81
C LYS A 611 -9.78 63.38 16.46
N ALA A 612 -10.33 62.67 17.44
CA ALA A 612 -9.63 61.55 18.10
C ALA A 612 -9.19 60.46 17.12
N ASP A 613 -9.99 60.21 16.08
CA ASP A 613 -9.73 59.18 15.07
C ASP A 613 -8.47 59.45 14.24
N ASP A 614 -8.07 60.72 14.06
CA ASP A 614 -6.83 61.09 13.36
C ASP A 614 -5.57 60.71 14.16
N PHE A 615 -5.73 60.30 15.42
CA PHE A 615 -4.67 59.92 16.36
C PHE A 615 -4.73 58.44 16.75
N ARG A 616 -5.57 57.63 16.08
CA ARG A 616 -5.66 56.19 16.33
C ARG A 616 -4.79 55.39 15.37
N TYR A 617 -4.36 54.22 15.83
CA TYR A 617 -3.88 53.16 14.92
C TYR A 617 -5.02 52.67 14.03
N GLU A 618 -4.69 52.27 12.79
CA GLU A 618 -5.67 51.79 11.82
C GLU A 618 -6.30 50.43 12.20
N GLY A 619 -5.62 49.64 13.04
CA GLY A 619 -6.04 48.31 13.43
C GLY A 619 -5.65 47.22 12.42
N PRO A 620 -6.33 46.05 12.45
CA PRO A 620 -7.55 45.76 13.23
C PRO A 620 -7.30 45.55 14.72
N LYS A 621 -8.38 45.48 15.53
CA LYS A 621 -8.30 45.02 16.92
C LYS A 621 -7.74 43.58 16.97
N PRO A 622 -7.13 43.14 18.09
CA PRO A 622 -6.72 41.75 18.28
C PRO A 622 -7.82 40.75 17.92
N GLN A 623 -7.54 39.87 16.96
CA GLN A 623 -8.44 38.81 16.52
C GLN A 623 -8.19 37.48 17.26
N SER A 624 -7.14 37.43 18.09
CA SER A 624 -6.72 36.23 18.82
C SER A 624 -6.32 36.57 20.25
N ARG A 625 -6.36 35.57 21.14
CA ARG A 625 -5.90 35.72 22.52
C ARG A 625 -4.41 36.05 22.56
N GLU A 626 -3.63 35.44 21.67
CA GLU A 626 -2.20 35.66 21.54
C GLU A 626 -1.88 37.12 21.17
N ALA A 627 -2.53 37.68 20.15
CA ALA A 627 -2.34 39.08 19.79
C ALA A 627 -2.76 40.05 20.92
N ALA A 628 -3.85 39.74 21.62
CA ALA A 628 -4.29 40.53 22.77
C ALA A 628 -3.30 40.46 23.95
N ILE A 629 -2.68 39.29 24.20
CA ILE A 629 -1.64 39.15 25.23
C ILE A 629 -0.41 39.97 24.87
N VAL A 630 0.04 39.97 23.60
CA VAL A 630 1.16 40.84 23.16
C VAL A 630 0.83 42.31 23.36
N MET A 631 -0.37 42.75 22.94
CA MET A 631 -0.85 44.12 23.16
C MET A 631 -0.77 44.53 24.64
N LEU A 632 -1.29 43.67 25.53
CA LEU A 632 -1.30 43.97 26.96
C LEU A 632 0.12 43.96 27.54
N ALA A 633 0.97 43.04 27.12
CA ALA A 633 2.36 42.94 27.57
C ALA A 633 3.19 44.16 27.14
N ASP A 634 3.05 44.61 25.89
CA ASP A 634 3.68 45.82 25.35
C ASP A 634 3.27 47.06 26.16
N ALA A 635 1.97 47.30 26.28
CA ALA A 635 1.45 48.46 27.01
C ALA A 635 1.91 48.47 28.48
N VAL A 636 1.94 47.30 29.13
CA VAL A 636 2.38 47.15 30.52
C VAL A 636 3.88 47.35 30.68
N GLU A 637 4.73 46.81 29.79
CA GLU A 637 6.18 47.03 29.84
C GLU A 637 6.50 48.51 29.70
N ALA A 638 5.93 49.16 28.68
CA ALA A 638 6.14 50.58 28.42
C ALA A 638 5.64 51.44 29.60
N GLY A 639 4.48 51.11 30.15
CA GLY A 639 3.92 51.78 31.32
C GLY A 639 4.81 51.66 32.55
N VAL A 640 5.23 50.45 32.92
CA VAL A 640 6.04 50.21 34.13
C VAL A 640 7.44 50.78 33.99
N ARG A 641 8.04 50.74 32.79
CA ARG A 641 9.36 51.35 32.52
C ARG A 641 9.37 52.86 32.81
N SER A 642 8.23 53.54 32.70
CA SER A 642 8.11 54.97 33.00
C SER A 642 8.03 55.31 34.50
N LEU A 643 7.90 54.31 35.38
CA LEU A 643 7.81 54.54 36.83
C LEU A 643 9.17 54.88 37.46
N SER A 644 9.24 56.00 38.18
CA SER A 644 10.47 56.44 38.85
C SER A 644 10.89 55.53 40.03
N ASN A 645 9.93 54.82 40.65
CA ASN A 645 10.19 53.88 41.74
C ASN A 645 9.15 52.72 41.72
N PRO A 646 9.43 51.65 40.96
CA PRO A 646 8.49 50.55 40.73
C PRO A 646 8.45 49.59 41.92
N THR A 647 7.68 49.93 42.97
CA THR A 647 7.35 48.98 44.04
C THR A 647 6.29 47.99 43.56
N GLU A 648 6.24 46.78 44.14
CA GLU A 648 5.28 45.74 43.76
C GLU A 648 3.83 46.24 43.71
N GLY A 649 3.36 46.95 44.75
CA GLY A 649 2.01 47.53 44.77
C GLY A 649 1.76 48.60 43.70
N LYS A 650 2.77 49.38 43.31
CA LYS A 650 2.65 50.36 42.22
C LYS A 650 2.63 49.66 40.86
N ILE A 651 3.44 48.61 40.68
CA ILE A 651 3.42 47.76 39.49
C ILE A 651 2.02 47.14 39.35
N GLU A 652 1.49 46.50 40.39
CA GLU A 652 0.16 45.89 40.33
C GLU A 652 -0.95 46.89 40.01
N GLY A 653 -0.94 48.05 40.69
CA GLY A 653 -1.91 49.11 40.41
C GLY A 653 -1.87 49.59 38.95
N LEU A 654 -0.67 49.78 38.39
CA LEU A 654 -0.51 50.21 37.01
C LEU A 654 -0.90 49.13 36.00
N VAL A 655 -0.50 47.87 36.22
CA VAL A 655 -0.87 46.73 35.37
C VAL A 655 -2.39 46.61 35.27
N ARG A 656 -3.08 46.61 36.42
CA ARG A 656 -4.55 46.50 36.46
C ARG A 656 -5.23 47.68 35.79
N LYS A 657 -4.68 48.89 35.95
CA LYS A 657 -5.19 50.09 35.27
C LYS A 657 -5.07 49.95 33.76
N ILE A 658 -3.90 49.60 33.22
CA ILE A 658 -3.67 49.46 31.77
C ILE A 658 -4.59 48.40 31.16
N VAL A 659 -4.73 47.23 31.82
CA VAL A 659 -5.63 46.17 31.35
C VAL A 659 -7.08 46.66 31.33
N LYS A 660 -7.50 47.42 32.35
CA LYS A 660 -8.84 48.02 32.40
C LYS A 660 -9.03 49.08 31.31
N ASP A 661 -8.07 49.97 31.10
CA ASP A 661 -8.15 51.02 30.09
C ASP A 661 -8.30 50.41 28.67
N LYS A 662 -7.62 49.30 28.38
CA LYS A 662 -7.76 48.56 27.11
C LYS A 662 -9.12 47.88 26.96
N LEU A 663 -9.67 47.36 28.05
CA LEU A 663 -11.02 46.80 28.08
C LEU A 663 -12.06 47.90 27.86
N ASP A 664 -11.93 49.04 28.53
CA ASP A 664 -12.86 50.17 28.44
C ASP A 664 -12.81 50.87 27.06
N ASP A 665 -11.66 50.88 26.36
CA ASP A 665 -11.52 51.32 24.95
C ASP A 665 -12.00 50.25 23.93
N GLY A 666 -12.55 49.13 24.40
CA GLY A 666 -13.10 48.07 23.54
C GLY A 666 -12.06 47.30 22.73
N GLN A 667 -10.76 47.40 23.05
CA GLN A 667 -9.68 46.75 22.28
C GLN A 667 -9.76 45.22 22.31
N LEU A 668 -10.45 44.64 23.30
CA LEU A 668 -10.51 43.20 23.53
C LEU A 668 -11.81 42.55 23.03
N GLU A 669 -12.69 43.30 22.36
CA GLU A 669 -14.02 42.84 21.93
C GLU A 669 -14.02 41.78 20.82
N GLU A 670 -12.94 41.71 20.05
CA GLU A 670 -12.81 40.82 18.87
C GLU A 670 -11.90 39.61 19.14
N CYS A 671 -11.61 39.32 20.42
CA CYS A 671 -10.79 38.18 20.84
C CYS A 671 -11.47 37.35 21.94
N ASP A 672 -11.11 36.06 22.03
CA ASP A 672 -11.70 35.10 22.99
C ASP A 672 -11.07 35.17 24.40
N LEU A 673 -10.80 36.37 24.95
CA LEU A 673 -10.35 36.53 26.34
C LEU A 673 -11.53 36.78 27.28
N ASN A 674 -11.63 36.02 28.36
CA ASN A 674 -12.65 36.27 29.40
C ASN A 674 -12.04 37.00 30.62
N PHE A 675 -12.91 37.49 31.52
CA PHE A 675 -12.47 38.22 32.74
C PHE A 675 -11.55 37.42 33.68
N LYS A 676 -11.67 36.09 33.69
CA LYS A 676 -10.78 35.22 34.47
C LYS A 676 -9.38 35.19 33.85
N ASP A 677 -9.30 35.16 32.53
CA ASP A 677 -8.04 35.23 31.79
C ASP A 677 -7.35 36.58 32.05
N LEU A 678 -8.07 37.71 31.98
CA LEU A 678 -7.50 39.04 32.28
C LEU A 678 -6.88 39.14 33.67
N ASN A 679 -7.51 38.56 34.68
CA ASN A 679 -6.95 38.48 36.03
C ASN A 679 -5.67 37.63 36.09
N ARG A 680 -5.67 36.47 35.43
CA ARG A 680 -4.50 35.58 35.36
C ARG A 680 -3.33 36.23 34.64
N ILE A 681 -3.60 36.91 33.52
CA ILE A 681 -2.64 37.69 32.74
C ILE A 681 -2.03 38.79 33.61
N SER A 682 -2.87 39.58 34.30
CA SER A 682 -2.41 40.65 35.20
C SER A 682 -1.48 40.11 36.29
N SER A 683 -1.86 39.01 36.95
CA SER A 683 -1.02 38.37 37.97
C SER A 683 0.29 37.80 37.42
N ALA A 684 0.29 37.29 36.19
CA ALA A 684 1.51 36.83 35.52
C ALA A 684 2.46 38.01 35.23
N PHE A 685 1.94 39.12 34.69
CA PHE A 685 2.73 40.33 34.44
C PHE A 685 3.34 40.91 35.73
N VAL A 686 2.55 41.05 36.79
CA VAL A 686 3.05 41.55 38.09
C VAL A 686 4.21 40.69 38.59
N ARG A 687 4.09 39.36 38.51
CA ARG A 687 5.14 38.44 38.95
C ARG A 687 6.44 38.62 38.16
N VAL A 688 6.35 38.70 36.84
CA VAL A 688 7.53 38.86 35.96
C VAL A 688 8.16 40.23 36.17
N LEU A 689 7.37 41.31 36.20
CA LEU A 689 7.87 42.69 36.37
C LEU A 689 8.49 42.91 37.74
N THR A 690 7.88 42.41 38.82
CA THR A 690 8.47 42.49 40.17
C THR A 690 9.82 41.79 40.23
N GLY A 691 10.00 40.69 39.47
CA GLY A 691 11.29 40.01 39.34
C GLY A 691 12.33 40.83 38.56
N ILE A 692 11.93 41.49 37.47
CA ILE A 692 12.82 42.33 36.63
C ILE A 692 13.26 43.59 37.38
N PHE A 693 12.33 44.27 38.07
CA PHE A 693 12.58 45.55 38.73
C PHE A 693 13.01 45.43 40.20
N HIS A 694 13.15 44.21 40.75
CA HIS A 694 13.74 44.02 42.07
C HIS A 694 15.19 44.46 42.07
N ARG A 695 15.52 45.48 42.88
CA ARG A 695 16.92 45.90 43.06
C ARG A 695 17.72 44.72 43.60
N ARG A 696 18.82 44.35 42.92
CA ARG A 696 19.94 43.71 43.63
C ARG A 696 20.29 44.67 44.76
N ILE A 697 20.25 44.20 46.00
CA ILE A 697 20.68 44.96 47.17
C ILE A 697 22.14 45.36 46.87
N GLU A 698 22.38 46.64 46.60
CA GLU A 698 23.73 47.18 46.57
C GLU A 698 24.29 47.01 47.98
N TYR A 699 25.38 46.26 48.09
CA TYR A 699 26.14 46.22 49.33
C TYR A 699 26.58 47.65 49.63
N PRO A 700 26.25 48.21 50.82
CA PRO A 700 26.59 49.58 51.13
C PRO A 700 28.11 49.74 51.02
N ASP A 701 28.53 50.73 50.24
CA ASP A 701 29.93 51.13 50.13
C ASP A 701 30.45 51.42 51.55
N ALA A 702 31.67 50.98 51.87
CA ALA A 702 32.22 51.07 53.22
C ALA A 702 32.20 52.52 53.77
N LYS A 703 32.27 53.50 52.86
CA LYS A 703 32.15 54.93 53.15
C LYS A 703 30.76 55.38 53.60
N ASP A 704 29.69 54.73 53.13
CA ASP A 704 28.31 55.01 53.55
C ASP A 704 27.99 54.39 54.92
N VAL A 705 28.64 53.27 55.26
CA VAL A 705 28.58 52.68 56.60
C VAL A 705 29.31 53.58 57.62
N GLU A 706 30.47 54.12 57.26
CA GLU A 706 31.20 55.09 58.10
C GLU A 706 30.43 56.41 58.25
N ARG A 707 29.83 56.95 57.19
CA ARG A 707 28.98 58.16 57.28
C ARG A 707 27.77 57.97 58.17
N ARG A 708 27.14 56.78 58.15
CA ARG A 708 26.01 56.46 59.04
C ARG A 708 26.45 56.29 60.50
N LYS A 709 27.62 55.70 60.76
CA LYS A 709 28.20 55.62 62.12
C LYS A 709 28.57 57.00 62.68
N ALA A 710 29.24 57.85 61.88
CA ALA A 710 29.62 59.21 62.29
C ALA A 710 28.42 60.13 62.56
N ARG A 711 27.28 59.90 61.87
CA ARG A 711 26.03 60.64 62.09
C ARG A 711 25.33 60.21 63.38
N ASN A 712 25.37 58.92 63.73
CA ASN A 712 24.80 58.41 64.97
C ASN A 712 25.64 58.81 66.22
N GLU A 713 26.96 58.91 66.09
CA GLU A 713 27.82 59.38 67.20
C GLU A 713 27.63 60.88 67.51
N ARG A 714 27.23 61.70 66.53
CA ARG A 714 26.92 63.13 66.77
C ARG A 714 25.57 63.36 67.43
N SER A 715 24.57 62.50 67.20
CA SER A 715 23.27 62.58 67.88
C SER A 715 23.29 62.06 69.32
N GLY A 716 24.26 61.23 69.71
CA GLY A 716 24.38 60.68 71.08
C GLY A 716 24.98 61.63 72.12
N LYS A 717 25.59 62.76 71.72
CA LYS A 717 26.27 63.70 72.64
C LYS A 717 25.45 64.92 73.08
N GLN A 718 24.16 65.00 72.71
CA GLN A 718 23.28 66.12 73.07
C GLN A 718 22.25 65.82 74.18
N PHE A 719 22.31 64.64 74.82
CA PHE A 719 21.42 64.26 75.91
C PHE A 719 22.19 63.81 77.16
N THR A 720 23.13 64.62 77.63
CA THR A 720 23.63 64.59 79.03
C THR A 720 24.14 65.98 79.39
N GLY A 721 23.30 66.77 80.03
CA GLY A 721 23.59 68.13 80.52
C GLY A 721 22.46 68.59 81.40
#